data_AF-A0A800CN24-F1
#
_entry.id   AF-A0A800CN24-F1
#
_cell.length_a   1.000
_cell.length_b   1.000
_cell.length_c   1.000
_cell.angle_alpha   90.00
_cell.angle_beta   90.00
_cell.angle_gamma   90.00
#
_symmetry.space_group_name_H-M   'P 1'
#
loop_
_entity.id
_entity.type
_entity.pdbx_description
1 polymer ?
#
loop_
_entity_poly.entity_id
_entity_poly.type
_entity_poly.pdbx_seq_one_letter_code
_entity_poly.pdbx_strand_id
1 'polypeptide(L)'
;MLDERAVQIGYVTEIYRFVDEFSPRRVTNALSSSASMGEKCGGVRKPAIFEHPLPQGEASVEYDISLQDIPEDRAVALIFDVGLRDGVKFDDPHSPFNGVRFALEINGERVFEEEVHECRWRSNLIDLSEFVGKEVKVRFITDCNGDGNANYDWALWGDPRIISITPSTQIKRFRSGLLLYEMEGGKLGYFEFSFPEGRPAEQVARQLVPQIEGECGGDVIQVCICSYLPEPALFGLNLSKAVVSPGENFEVRCFVENRGKAPIEPDHRLLVSLESLELRRDSRNRPIDRLDPGESLLLRWQVRGNPKETAVNAEVSLSAVIGGERISRRVARRVELERAVTKPPSRPPGELRTYNQANCLVLENRNLRALFVTDEEGFRYIEIYASGGETFYHVANLKPISSLIYRNREGETRELNLVPETFSIGGDLSSGSVTLSSKIMDEEGVLWRFEASFRLDERGRWLEADYSLSVDSPRSLLRFSGPTLYVGDGSFGSRKSFALFPGLEFLEDGEVSSSTRDADPPINLRLTPHPLKITIPLIAIEDNGYLVGLMWDQLQRWDGRNVTLSATFASPNWHENQDNHLISLFLPTVPDWVEENDRVAHKPYQISPERPIRFSCKILAEGGVGILDAVERWIEAYGLPDPQPQPRSDEEELLLCRHALMETVWDEGTGKSRHCVGWKPANTPGFATLLWLDYLASRDEEVRERVELIARNTIRDEGPGGLASTVNCHILKWEFPFYWGYLREGVQAARRQVYSLIQQQEPDGSWRFRPKDEKTRELGREGDAVLGICASRALTVLKFARITGDEKAVESGLKALRFMDGFKVPRGAQSWECPIYEPDILAAAYAVGAYVEGYRITGDEEMLRKAEYWARTGLPFLYLWSLPDRPGMLYASIPVFGTTFYTHSWFGVPVQWNGLVYAYYLQQLAKHNPSPIWKKVAEGITVSAMYQQWSEGDLKGTYPDGFYGFCTEGRGPHINPENILVNLFTLRGVDPDISTEIIRRKGGRIHINSPAEIEEVEFEDGLLKVKLNFVEDAPDHIALFNVDEPTIILADGGFIPEVSRIEGVKQGWIYDREEKAVYVRLYHRKPLIEVEFRWIEASGEKPTRPILSKGFISSLTGSMLRRSYKVLRDIGFRRFEGRKASALLSHSHRRPKGKDERGKRERRSRLRLITRRR
;
A
#
# COMPACT_ATOMS: atom_id res chain seq x y z
N MET A 1 38.45 39.89 -17.06
CA MET A 1 37.56 40.82 -16.34
C MET A 1 36.81 41.63 -17.39
N LEU A 2 35.49 41.50 -17.45
CA LEU A 2 34.66 42.29 -18.35
C LEU A 2 34.66 43.78 -17.97
N ASP A 3 34.45 44.65 -18.96
CA ASP A 3 34.10 46.06 -18.74
C ASP A 3 32.73 46.13 -18.04
N GLU A 4 32.54 47.09 -17.14
CA GLU A 4 31.25 47.34 -16.48
C GLU A 4 30.14 47.75 -17.48
N ARG A 5 30.52 48.07 -18.72
CA ARG A 5 29.61 48.30 -19.86
C ARG A 5 29.11 47.03 -20.56
N ALA A 6 29.66 45.85 -20.26
CA ALA A 6 29.32 44.59 -20.93
C ALA A 6 28.20 43.78 -20.25
N VAL A 7 27.60 44.33 -19.19
CA VAL A 7 26.50 43.70 -18.42
C VAL A 7 25.18 44.33 -18.83
N GLN A 8 24.37 43.58 -19.57
CA GLN A 8 22.97 43.94 -19.85
C GLN A 8 22.04 43.42 -18.74
N ILE A 9 20.86 44.03 -18.59
CA ILE A 9 19.87 43.66 -17.57
C ILE A 9 18.43 43.71 -18.10
N GLY A 10 17.60 42.77 -17.64
CA GLY A 10 16.20 42.66 -18.04
C GLY A 10 15.37 41.75 -17.13
N TYR A 11 14.10 41.56 -17.49
CA TYR A 11 13.26 40.51 -16.94
C TYR A 11 13.18 39.35 -17.93
N VAL A 12 13.11 38.11 -17.41
CA VAL A 12 12.79 36.92 -18.20
C VAL A 12 11.37 36.45 -17.92
N THR A 13 10.62 36.26 -18.99
CA THR A 13 9.28 35.67 -19.00
C THR A 13 9.33 34.32 -19.73
N GLU A 14 8.83 33.26 -19.13
CA GLU A 14 8.69 31.96 -19.81
C GLU A 14 7.46 32.01 -20.74
N ILE A 15 7.65 31.65 -22.02
CA ILE A 15 6.63 31.68 -23.08
C ILE A 15 6.05 30.28 -23.30
N TYR A 16 6.91 29.25 -23.27
CA TYR A 16 6.52 27.85 -23.48
C TYR A 16 7.38 26.92 -22.64
N ARG A 17 6.78 25.86 -22.09
CA ARG A 17 7.47 24.81 -21.31
C ARG A 17 7.16 23.46 -21.95
N PHE A 18 8.15 22.81 -22.53
CA PHE A 18 7.91 21.56 -23.26
C PHE A 18 7.65 20.37 -22.33
N VAL A 19 8.08 20.43 -21.06
CA VAL A 19 7.78 19.41 -20.03
C VAL A 19 6.28 19.41 -19.70
N ASP A 20 5.69 20.59 -19.48
CA ASP A 20 4.27 20.76 -19.13
C ASP A 20 3.34 20.38 -20.30
N GLU A 21 3.81 20.56 -21.55
CA GLU A 21 3.08 20.33 -22.81
C GLU A 21 3.41 18.98 -23.50
N PHE A 22 4.20 18.13 -22.83
CA PHE A 22 4.61 16.84 -23.36
C PHE A 22 3.41 15.90 -23.55
N SER A 23 3.41 15.16 -24.66
CA SER A 23 2.48 14.06 -24.87
C SER A 23 3.17 12.91 -25.60
N PRO A 24 3.00 11.64 -25.19
CA PRO A 24 3.51 10.48 -25.92
C PRO A 24 3.03 10.40 -27.38
N ARG A 25 1.97 11.13 -27.76
CA ARG A 25 1.49 11.24 -29.15
C ARG A 25 2.37 12.13 -30.05
N ARG A 26 3.27 12.94 -29.48
CA ARG A 26 4.26 13.78 -30.18
C ARG A 26 5.56 13.03 -30.51
N VAL A 27 5.70 11.79 -30.01
CA VAL A 27 6.96 11.06 -29.99
C VAL A 27 7.03 10.05 -31.12
N THR A 28 8.17 9.99 -31.81
CA THR A 28 8.46 9.02 -32.88
C THR A 28 9.72 8.22 -32.56
N ASN A 29 9.71 6.92 -32.85
CA ASN A 29 10.88 6.03 -32.84
C ASN A 29 11.64 5.89 -31.49
N ALA A 30 11.04 6.31 -30.37
CA ALA A 30 11.55 6.04 -29.03
C ALA A 30 11.11 4.65 -28.50
N LEU A 31 11.97 3.97 -27.74
CA LEU A 31 11.66 2.76 -26.97
C LEU A 31 10.75 3.09 -25.78
N SER A 32 10.96 4.25 -25.16
CA SER A 32 10.20 4.77 -24.03
C SER A 32 10.34 6.29 -23.96
N SER A 33 9.32 7.00 -23.48
CA SER A 33 9.38 8.45 -23.28
C SER A 33 8.39 8.90 -22.21
N SER A 34 8.74 9.97 -21.48
CA SER A 34 7.91 10.54 -20.41
C SER A 34 8.40 11.93 -20.02
N ALA A 35 7.50 12.85 -19.67
CA ALA A 35 7.87 14.05 -18.92
C ALA A 35 7.75 13.83 -17.40
N SER A 36 8.63 14.47 -16.63
CA SER A 36 8.66 14.37 -15.16
C SER A 36 9.31 15.62 -14.56
N MET A 37 8.80 16.07 -13.41
CA MET A 37 9.27 17.30 -12.73
C MET A 37 10.53 17.08 -11.87
N GLY A 38 11.06 15.86 -11.78
CA GLY A 38 12.08 15.49 -10.79
C GLY A 38 13.10 14.45 -11.26
N GLU A 39 13.40 14.42 -12.55
CA GLU A 39 14.43 13.56 -13.16
C GLU A 39 15.82 13.89 -12.64
N LYS A 40 16.63 12.86 -12.32
CA LYS A 40 17.98 13.02 -11.77
C LYS A 40 19.06 12.79 -12.83
N CYS A 41 20.03 13.70 -12.91
CA CYS A 41 21.28 13.53 -13.66
C CYS A 41 22.42 14.16 -12.83
N GLY A 42 23.47 13.39 -12.54
CA GLY A 42 24.56 13.78 -11.66
C GLY A 42 24.10 14.00 -10.20
N GLY A 43 23.03 13.31 -9.77
CA GLY A 43 22.35 13.56 -8.50
C GLY A 43 21.46 14.82 -8.47
N VAL A 44 21.51 15.68 -9.48
CA VAL A 44 20.74 16.93 -9.55
C VAL A 44 19.37 16.68 -10.18
N ARG A 45 18.29 16.91 -9.42
CA ARG A 45 16.92 16.87 -9.94
C ARG A 45 16.61 18.10 -10.81
N LYS A 46 15.98 17.90 -11.97
CA LYS A 46 15.32 18.94 -12.77
C LYS A 46 14.00 18.41 -13.37
N PRO A 47 13.06 19.28 -13.79
CA PRO A 47 12.06 18.91 -14.79
C PRO A 47 12.77 18.43 -16.06
N ALA A 48 12.28 17.39 -16.72
CA ALA A 48 12.84 16.94 -18.00
C ALA A 48 11.85 16.12 -18.84
N ILE A 49 12.11 16.05 -20.14
CA ILE A 49 11.58 15.03 -21.03
C ILE A 49 12.61 13.90 -21.12
N PHE A 50 12.24 12.71 -20.68
CA PHE A 50 12.96 11.47 -20.92
C PHE A 50 12.61 10.92 -22.31
N GLU A 51 13.64 10.58 -23.08
CA GLU A 51 13.52 10.02 -24.42
C GLU A 51 14.57 8.92 -24.59
N HIS A 52 14.13 7.66 -24.62
CA HIS A 52 15.01 6.52 -24.86
C HIS A 52 14.98 6.16 -26.34
N PRO A 53 16.07 6.33 -27.11
CA PRO A 53 16.09 5.99 -28.52
C PRO A 53 15.92 4.49 -28.74
N LEU A 54 15.53 4.10 -29.97
CA LEU A 54 15.65 2.74 -30.45
C LEU A 54 17.06 2.51 -31.04
N PRO A 55 17.54 1.25 -31.13
CA PRO A 55 18.78 0.88 -31.81
C PRO A 55 18.97 1.32 -33.27
N GLN A 56 17.95 1.91 -33.92
CA GLN A 56 17.94 2.17 -35.36
C GLN A 56 17.16 3.45 -35.67
N GLY A 57 17.88 4.48 -36.10
CA GLY A 57 17.35 5.78 -36.45
C GLY A 57 17.01 6.65 -35.24
N GLU A 58 16.89 7.94 -35.50
CA GLU A 58 16.62 8.97 -34.49
C GLU A 58 15.26 8.75 -33.82
N ALA A 59 15.21 8.86 -32.49
CA ALA A 59 13.98 9.20 -31.77
C ALA A 59 13.77 10.72 -31.81
N SER A 60 12.51 11.18 -31.74
CA SER A 60 12.23 12.61 -31.61
C SER A 60 10.86 12.95 -31.03
N VAL A 61 10.77 14.13 -30.39
CA VAL A 61 9.53 14.76 -29.93
C VAL A 61 9.31 16.10 -30.64
N GLU A 62 8.14 16.28 -31.26
CA GLU A 62 7.84 17.45 -32.10
C GLU A 62 6.72 18.36 -31.55
N TYR A 63 6.96 19.68 -31.66
CA TYR A 63 6.07 20.74 -31.20
C TYR A 63 5.92 21.85 -32.25
N ASP A 64 4.69 22.33 -32.43
CA ASP A 64 4.37 23.53 -33.22
C ASP A 64 4.09 24.68 -32.23
N ILE A 65 4.88 25.75 -32.30
CA ILE A 65 4.85 26.88 -31.37
C ILE A 65 4.45 28.16 -32.10
N SER A 66 3.56 28.98 -31.52
CA SER A 66 3.32 30.34 -32.00
C SER A 66 4.16 31.35 -31.19
N LEU A 67 4.91 32.20 -31.90
CA LEU A 67 5.61 33.36 -31.36
C LEU A 67 4.97 34.68 -31.87
N GLN A 68 3.72 34.62 -32.36
CA GLN A 68 3.03 35.74 -33.02
C GLN A 68 2.70 36.89 -32.06
N ASP A 69 2.35 36.60 -30.80
CA ASP A 69 1.97 37.61 -29.80
C ASP A 69 3.16 38.26 -29.06
N ILE A 70 4.40 37.97 -29.47
CA ILE A 70 5.61 38.55 -28.86
C ILE A 70 5.97 39.86 -29.56
N PRO A 71 6.16 40.97 -28.84
CA PRO A 71 6.65 42.23 -29.41
C PRO A 71 8.05 42.11 -30.06
N GLU A 72 8.23 42.76 -31.22
CA GLU A 72 9.48 42.78 -32.01
C GLU A 72 10.69 43.40 -31.27
N ASP A 73 10.48 44.09 -30.15
CA ASP A 73 11.55 44.70 -29.33
C ASP A 73 12.12 43.76 -28.25
N ARG A 74 11.67 42.50 -28.20
CA ARG A 74 12.13 41.48 -27.24
C ARG A 74 12.99 40.42 -27.91
N ALA A 75 14.09 40.08 -27.27
CA ALA A 75 14.81 38.86 -27.60
C ALA A 75 14.03 37.63 -27.12
N VAL A 76 14.12 36.53 -27.87
CA VAL A 76 13.48 35.25 -27.56
C VAL A 76 14.51 34.13 -27.73
N ALA A 77 14.58 33.21 -26.78
CA ALA A 77 15.53 32.10 -26.83
C ALA A 77 14.87 30.80 -26.36
N LEU A 78 15.32 29.68 -26.92
CA LEU A 78 15.11 28.36 -26.35
C LEU A 78 16.29 28.02 -25.43
N ILE A 79 16.02 27.77 -24.15
CA ILE A 79 16.98 27.21 -23.20
C ILE A 79 16.63 25.77 -22.87
N PHE A 80 17.65 24.93 -22.74
CA PHE A 80 17.50 23.51 -22.37
C PHE A 80 18.84 22.97 -21.87
N ASP A 81 18.78 21.87 -21.11
CA ASP A 81 19.93 21.04 -20.83
C ASP A 81 19.85 19.72 -21.59
N VAL A 82 21.01 19.11 -21.82
CA VAL A 82 21.15 17.69 -22.16
C VAL A 82 21.83 16.93 -21.03
N GLY A 83 21.52 15.64 -20.85
CA GLY A 83 22.09 14.82 -19.80
C GLY A 83 21.60 13.37 -19.81
N LEU A 84 22.26 12.49 -19.06
CA LEU A 84 21.91 11.07 -18.92
C LEU A 84 21.34 10.79 -17.54
N ARG A 85 20.18 10.12 -17.45
CA ARG A 85 19.52 9.76 -16.18
C ARG A 85 20.46 8.98 -15.26
N ASP A 86 20.45 9.30 -13.97
CA ASP A 86 21.21 8.56 -12.96
C ASP A 86 20.90 7.05 -13.00
N GLY A 87 21.94 6.22 -12.98
CA GLY A 87 21.84 4.75 -13.02
C GLY A 87 22.33 4.10 -14.32
N VAL A 88 22.76 4.88 -15.32
CA VAL A 88 23.51 4.38 -16.48
C VAL A 88 24.76 3.60 -16.05
N LYS A 89 25.03 2.46 -16.69
CA LYS A 89 26.24 1.65 -16.47
C LYS A 89 27.23 1.86 -17.61
N PHE A 90 28.20 2.73 -17.37
CA PHE A 90 29.25 3.07 -18.33
C PHE A 90 30.22 1.91 -18.61
N ASP A 91 30.28 0.89 -17.75
CA ASP A 91 31.24 -0.21 -17.75
C ASP A 91 30.63 -1.60 -18.05
N ASP A 92 29.41 -1.67 -18.60
CA ASP A 92 28.74 -2.96 -18.89
C ASP A 92 29.46 -3.74 -20.02
N PRO A 93 30.08 -4.91 -19.73
CA PRO A 93 30.89 -5.64 -20.70
C PRO A 93 30.04 -6.41 -21.74
N HIS A 94 28.72 -6.43 -21.61
CA HIS A 94 27.79 -7.06 -22.54
C HIS A 94 27.02 -6.05 -23.39
N SER A 95 27.09 -4.76 -23.07
CA SER A 95 26.47 -3.67 -23.82
C SER A 95 27.24 -2.38 -23.57
N PRO A 96 28.45 -2.25 -24.15
CA PRO A 96 29.36 -1.14 -23.86
C PRO A 96 28.73 0.19 -24.29
N PHE A 97 28.65 1.12 -23.35
CA PHE A 97 28.02 2.41 -23.57
C PHE A 97 28.89 3.33 -24.45
N ASN A 98 28.32 3.81 -25.55
CA ASN A 98 29.00 4.59 -26.59
C ASN A 98 28.58 6.08 -26.61
N GLY A 99 27.79 6.54 -25.63
CA GLY A 99 27.28 7.91 -25.56
C GLY A 99 25.97 8.10 -26.32
N VAL A 100 25.16 9.06 -25.91
CA VAL A 100 23.94 9.46 -26.62
C VAL A 100 24.21 10.74 -27.40
N ARG A 101 23.81 10.79 -28.68
CA ARG A 101 23.78 12.04 -29.44
C ARG A 101 22.44 12.73 -29.25
N PHE A 102 22.49 14.00 -28.84
CA PHE A 102 21.35 14.91 -28.77
C PHE A 102 21.44 15.87 -29.95
N ALA A 103 20.30 16.18 -30.58
CA ALA A 103 20.20 17.20 -31.61
C ALA A 103 18.87 17.97 -31.53
N LEU A 104 18.87 19.19 -32.07
CA LEU A 104 17.67 20.03 -32.14
C LEU A 104 17.47 20.54 -33.56
N GLU A 105 16.24 20.39 -34.06
CA GLU A 105 15.79 21.01 -35.31
C GLU A 105 14.78 22.12 -35.05
N ILE A 106 15.00 23.26 -35.73
CA ILE A 106 14.10 24.40 -35.78
C ILE A 106 13.63 24.55 -37.23
N ASN A 107 12.33 24.42 -37.48
CA ASN A 107 11.73 24.44 -38.82
C ASN A 107 12.35 23.42 -39.83
N GLY A 108 13.02 22.38 -39.33
CA GLY A 108 13.72 21.36 -40.14
C GLY A 108 15.21 21.64 -40.39
N GLU A 109 15.76 22.71 -39.84
CA GLU A 109 17.21 22.98 -39.84
C GLU A 109 17.83 22.58 -38.50
N ARG A 110 18.92 21.82 -38.52
CA ARG A 110 19.60 21.33 -37.30
C ARG A 110 20.52 22.43 -36.74
N VAL A 111 20.11 23.02 -35.63
CA VAL A 111 20.77 24.19 -34.99
C VAL A 111 21.65 23.82 -33.79
N PHE A 112 21.53 22.59 -33.29
CA PHE A 112 22.33 22.06 -32.18
C PHE A 112 22.56 20.56 -32.37
N GLU A 113 23.76 20.10 -32.02
CA GLU A 113 24.13 18.68 -31.94
C GLU A 113 25.26 18.50 -30.91
N GLU A 114 25.13 17.55 -29.98
CA GLU A 114 26.12 17.27 -28.94
C GLU A 114 26.11 15.78 -28.52
N GLU A 115 27.28 15.20 -28.25
CA GLU A 115 27.42 13.83 -27.74
C GLU A 115 27.73 13.82 -26.23
N VAL A 116 26.92 13.08 -25.47
CA VAL A 116 26.97 13.05 -24.01
C VAL A 116 27.36 11.65 -23.53
N HIS A 117 28.45 11.58 -22.76
CA HIS A 117 29.05 10.33 -22.26
C HIS A 117 29.05 10.21 -20.73
N GLU A 118 28.32 11.07 -20.02
CA GLU A 118 28.35 11.17 -18.54
C GLU A 118 27.00 11.60 -17.96
N CYS A 119 26.71 11.21 -16.71
CA CYS A 119 25.57 11.74 -15.95
C CYS A 119 25.92 13.14 -15.39
N ARG A 120 25.94 14.15 -16.26
CA ARG A 120 26.03 15.57 -15.91
C ARG A 120 25.12 16.40 -16.83
N TRP A 121 24.36 17.33 -16.25
CA TRP A 121 23.61 18.33 -17.02
C TRP A 121 24.56 19.28 -17.77
N ARG A 122 24.28 19.54 -19.04
CA ARG A 122 24.99 20.51 -19.88
C ARG A 122 24.00 21.50 -20.50
N SER A 123 24.11 22.76 -20.08
CA SER A 123 23.17 23.83 -20.45
C SER A 123 23.51 24.47 -21.78
N ASN A 124 22.51 24.60 -22.65
CA ASN A 124 22.61 25.14 -24.00
C ASN A 124 21.49 26.18 -24.26
N LEU A 125 21.75 27.12 -25.16
CA LEU A 125 20.82 28.19 -25.56
C LEU A 125 20.83 28.34 -27.08
N ILE A 126 19.64 28.48 -27.67
CA ILE A 126 19.43 28.81 -29.08
C ILE A 126 18.63 30.10 -29.16
N ASP A 127 19.15 31.09 -29.90
CA ASP A 127 18.41 32.32 -30.20
C ASP A 127 17.26 32.01 -31.18
N LEU A 128 16.06 32.49 -30.86
CA LEU A 128 14.86 32.39 -31.68
C LEU A 128 14.28 33.77 -32.03
N SER A 129 15.01 34.86 -31.75
CA SER A 129 14.55 36.23 -31.93
C SER A 129 14.17 36.55 -33.39
N GLU A 130 14.81 35.91 -34.37
CA GLU A 130 14.44 36.07 -35.77
C GLU A 130 13.06 35.48 -36.12
N PHE A 131 12.50 34.61 -35.27
CA PHE A 131 11.20 33.96 -35.44
C PHE A 131 10.05 34.62 -34.67
N VAL A 132 10.31 35.75 -33.99
CA VAL A 132 9.25 36.61 -33.43
C VAL A 132 8.25 36.98 -34.54
N GLY A 133 6.95 36.95 -34.22
CA GLY A 133 5.88 37.19 -35.19
C GLY A 133 5.52 35.97 -36.07
N LYS A 134 6.14 34.80 -35.88
CA LYS A 134 5.96 33.60 -36.73
C LYS A 134 5.48 32.38 -35.93
N GLU A 135 5.12 31.32 -36.65
CA GLU A 135 5.06 29.96 -36.09
C GLU A 135 6.42 29.26 -36.27
N VAL A 136 6.77 28.38 -35.34
CA VAL A 136 8.05 27.66 -35.29
C VAL A 136 7.80 26.20 -34.93
N LYS A 137 8.30 25.29 -35.76
CA LYS A 137 8.38 23.86 -35.44
C LYS A 137 9.68 23.59 -34.66
N VAL A 138 9.57 23.00 -33.48
CA VAL A 138 10.70 22.61 -32.62
C VAL A 138 10.68 21.09 -32.47
N ARG A 139 11.78 20.44 -32.85
CA ARG A 139 11.94 18.98 -32.79
C ARG A 139 13.19 18.63 -31.99
N PHE A 140 13.00 18.00 -30.84
CA PHE A 140 14.06 17.42 -30.00
C PHE A 140 14.38 16.02 -30.51
N ILE A 141 15.66 15.64 -30.59
CA ILE A 141 16.12 14.45 -31.32
C ILE A 141 17.21 13.70 -30.55
N THR A 142 17.06 12.40 -30.34
CA THR A 142 18.08 11.55 -29.70
C THR A 142 18.42 10.31 -30.53
N ASP A 143 19.71 9.98 -30.61
CA ASP A 143 20.25 8.82 -31.32
C ASP A 143 21.25 8.05 -30.43
N CYS A 144 21.21 6.72 -30.52
CA CYS A 144 22.11 5.77 -29.86
C CYS A 144 23.58 5.81 -30.29
N ASN A 145 23.98 6.77 -31.12
CA ASN A 145 25.37 7.04 -31.53
C ASN A 145 26.14 5.86 -32.14
N GLY A 146 25.44 4.93 -32.82
CA GLY A 146 26.04 3.89 -33.65
C GLY A 146 25.89 2.44 -33.14
N ASP A 147 26.21 1.49 -34.02
CA ASP A 147 26.22 0.02 -33.85
C ASP A 147 24.98 -0.67 -33.23
N GLY A 148 23.91 0.08 -32.93
CA GLY A 148 22.62 -0.47 -32.51
C GLY A 148 22.59 -0.98 -31.07
N ASN A 149 23.43 -0.44 -30.20
CA ASN A 149 23.34 -0.67 -28.76
C ASN A 149 22.64 0.52 -28.08
N ALA A 150 21.32 0.48 -27.95
CA ALA A 150 20.58 1.53 -27.22
C ALA A 150 20.55 1.33 -25.69
N ASN A 151 21.33 0.39 -25.14
CA ASN A 151 21.23 0.05 -23.72
C ASN A 151 21.87 1.13 -22.85
N TYR A 152 21.08 1.61 -21.88
CA TYR A 152 21.40 2.73 -20.99
C TYR A 152 21.42 4.11 -21.69
N ASP A 153 20.84 4.25 -22.88
CA ASP A 153 20.64 5.55 -23.56
C ASP A 153 19.51 6.34 -22.93
N TRP A 154 19.67 6.68 -21.65
CA TRP A 154 18.61 7.26 -20.84
C TRP A 154 18.64 8.79 -20.94
N ALA A 155 18.40 9.27 -22.16
CA ALA A 155 18.51 10.68 -22.51
C ALA A 155 17.46 11.54 -21.79
N LEU A 156 17.90 12.70 -21.29
CA LEU A 156 17.07 13.70 -20.64
C LEU A 156 17.27 15.06 -21.29
N TRP A 157 16.19 15.64 -21.79
CA TRP A 157 16.08 17.05 -22.15
C TRP A 157 15.64 17.84 -20.90
N GLY A 158 16.57 18.51 -20.22
CA GLY A 158 16.37 19.16 -18.93
C GLY A 158 15.82 20.58 -19.02
N ASP A 159 14.75 20.85 -18.26
CA ASP A 159 13.88 22.04 -18.25
C ASP A 159 13.82 22.84 -19.58
N PRO A 160 13.50 22.20 -20.73
CA PRO A 160 13.40 22.85 -22.02
C PRO A 160 12.27 23.89 -22.01
N ARG A 161 12.61 25.13 -22.37
CA ARG A 161 11.74 26.31 -22.25
C ARG A 161 12.05 27.33 -23.34
N ILE A 162 11.00 27.90 -23.96
CA ILE A 162 11.15 29.17 -24.70
C ILE A 162 10.95 30.31 -23.71
N ILE A 163 11.90 31.24 -23.68
CA ILE A 163 11.91 32.44 -22.85
C ILE A 163 11.90 33.70 -23.72
N SER A 164 11.30 34.77 -23.21
CA SER A 164 11.40 36.12 -23.78
C SER A 164 12.05 37.06 -22.77
N ILE A 165 12.96 37.90 -23.26
CA ILE A 165 13.78 38.81 -22.47
C ILE A 165 13.28 40.23 -22.73
N THR A 166 12.88 40.93 -21.67
CA THR A 166 12.45 42.33 -21.72
C THR A 166 13.52 43.20 -21.04
N PRO A 167 14.32 43.99 -21.79
CA PRO A 167 15.36 44.85 -21.21
C PRO A 167 14.78 45.84 -20.19
N SER A 168 15.46 46.05 -19.07
CA SER A 168 14.93 46.87 -17.97
C SER A 168 16.02 47.51 -17.11
N THR A 169 16.06 48.85 -17.12
CA THR A 169 16.92 49.66 -16.24
C THR A 169 16.35 49.87 -14.83
N GLN A 170 15.18 49.29 -14.52
CA GLN A 170 14.52 49.47 -13.23
C GLN A 170 15.01 48.50 -12.15
N ILE A 171 15.64 47.39 -12.56
CA ILE A 171 16.05 46.31 -11.66
C ILE A 171 17.33 46.71 -10.92
N LYS A 172 17.25 46.76 -9.58
CA LYS A 172 18.37 47.17 -8.71
C LYS A 172 19.09 46.01 -8.05
N ARG A 173 18.43 44.86 -7.92
CA ARG A 173 18.93 43.65 -7.28
C ARG A 173 18.29 42.43 -7.94
N PHE A 174 19.07 41.38 -8.11
CA PHE A 174 18.67 40.10 -8.70
C PHE A 174 18.76 39.03 -7.62
N ARG A 175 17.64 38.38 -7.28
CA ARG A 175 17.57 37.33 -6.25
C ARG A 175 17.51 35.93 -6.87
N SER A 176 16.66 35.72 -7.86
CA SER A 176 16.76 34.58 -8.78
C SER A 176 16.56 35.04 -10.22
N GLY A 177 17.09 34.26 -11.17
CA GLY A 177 17.13 34.68 -12.57
C GLY A 177 18.04 33.82 -13.43
N LEU A 178 18.28 34.31 -14.65
CA LEU A 178 19.21 33.74 -15.61
C LEU A 178 20.37 34.71 -15.86
N LEU A 179 21.59 34.20 -15.86
CA LEU A 179 22.72 34.85 -16.51
C LEU A 179 22.87 34.20 -17.88
N LEU A 180 22.53 34.94 -18.93
CA LEU A 180 22.74 34.55 -20.32
C LEU A 180 24.12 35.07 -20.75
N TYR A 181 24.89 34.30 -21.51
CA TYR A 181 26.26 34.66 -21.87
C TYR A 181 26.63 34.26 -23.29
N GLU A 182 27.61 35.00 -23.84
CA GLU A 182 28.32 34.69 -25.07
C GLU A 182 29.79 34.42 -24.74
N MET A 183 30.30 33.28 -25.21
CA MET A 183 31.72 32.89 -25.11
C MET A 183 32.52 33.48 -26.28
N GLU A 184 33.83 33.68 -26.10
CA GLU A 184 34.73 33.90 -27.23
C GLU A 184 34.61 32.74 -28.26
N GLY A 185 34.27 33.08 -29.51
CA GLY A 185 33.89 32.11 -30.55
C GLY A 185 32.38 31.98 -30.82
N GLY A 186 31.52 32.72 -30.09
CA GLY A 186 30.10 32.88 -30.40
C GLY A 186 29.19 31.77 -29.89
N LYS A 187 29.67 30.86 -29.03
CA LYS A 187 28.77 29.91 -28.33
C LYS A 187 27.94 30.68 -27.29
N LEU A 188 26.62 30.60 -27.42
CA LEU A 188 25.67 31.07 -26.42
C LEU A 188 25.44 30.03 -25.33
N GLY A 189 25.13 30.49 -24.12
CA GLY A 189 24.77 29.65 -22.99
C GLY A 189 23.96 30.38 -21.93
N TYR A 190 23.51 29.64 -20.92
CA TYR A 190 22.76 30.18 -19.79
C TYR A 190 23.16 29.53 -18.47
N PHE A 191 23.03 30.29 -17.37
CA PHE A 191 23.22 29.81 -16.01
C PHE A 191 22.06 30.30 -15.13
N GLU A 192 21.25 29.39 -14.61
CA GLU A 192 20.14 29.72 -13.71
C GLU A 192 20.63 29.86 -12.26
N PHE A 193 20.29 30.97 -11.60
CA PHE A 193 20.80 31.30 -10.27
C PHE A 193 19.68 31.62 -9.26
N SER A 194 19.97 31.37 -7.99
CA SER A 194 19.14 31.79 -6.86
C SER A 194 20.03 32.13 -5.65
N PHE A 195 19.75 33.25 -4.99
CA PHE A 195 20.49 33.76 -3.84
C PHE A 195 19.56 33.99 -2.64
N PRO A 196 20.02 33.79 -1.39
CA PRO A 196 19.22 34.10 -0.21
C PRO A 196 18.80 35.58 -0.13
N GLU A 197 19.67 36.48 -0.57
CA GLU A 197 19.44 37.92 -0.70
C GLU A 197 19.76 38.37 -2.12
N GLY A 198 18.94 39.25 -2.70
CA GLY A 198 19.18 39.80 -4.03
C GLY A 198 20.46 40.66 -4.10
N ARG A 199 21.10 40.76 -5.28
CA ARG A 199 22.42 41.39 -5.48
C ARG A 199 22.48 42.28 -6.72
N PRO A 200 23.31 43.34 -6.78
CA PRO A 200 23.56 44.09 -8.01
C PRO A 200 24.10 43.21 -9.14
N ALA A 201 23.80 43.55 -10.40
CA ALA A 201 24.15 42.73 -11.57
C ALA A 201 25.66 42.48 -11.67
N GLU A 202 26.47 43.47 -11.35
CA GLU A 202 27.93 43.42 -11.36
C GLU A 202 28.45 42.43 -10.31
N GLN A 203 27.77 42.28 -9.18
CA GLN A 203 28.12 41.28 -8.15
C GLN A 203 27.72 39.86 -8.57
N VAL A 204 26.61 39.71 -9.30
CA VAL A 204 26.20 38.42 -9.87
C VAL A 204 27.18 37.98 -10.95
N ALA A 205 27.52 38.86 -11.90
CA ALA A 205 28.53 38.61 -12.93
C ALA A 205 29.89 38.23 -12.32
N ARG A 206 30.40 39.02 -11.36
CA ARG A 206 31.69 38.76 -10.68
C ARG A 206 31.74 37.45 -9.89
N GLN A 207 30.61 36.85 -9.52
CA GLN A 207 30.58 35.52 -8.91
C GLN A 207 30.46 34.40 -9.95
N LEU A 208 29.53 34.52 -10.90
CA LEU A 208 29.13 33.42 -11.78
C LEU A 208 30.01 33.28 -13.03
N VAL A 209 30.53 34.38 -13.58
CA VAL A 209 31.36 34.32 -14.80
C VAL A 209 32.61 33.45 -14.61
N PRO A 210 33.42 33.58 -13.54
CA PRO A 210 34.59 32.72 -13.34
C PRO A 210 34.26 31.23 -13.15
N GLN A 211 33.03 30.90 -12.74
CA GLN A 211 32.54 29.52 -12.69
C GLN A 211 32.21 29.03 -14.11
N ILE A 212 31.48 29.83 -14.89
CA ILE A 212 31.11 29.53 -16.29
C ILE A 212 32.37 29.35 -17.16
N GLU A 213 33.33 30.27 -17.07
CA GLU A 213 34.61 30.21 -17.79
C GLU A 213 35.38 28.92 -17.46
N GLY A 214 35.36 28.50 -16.19
CA GLY A 214 35.99 27.27 -15.70
C GLY A 214 35.23 25.97 -16.01
N GLU A 215 33.91 26.02 -16.19
CA GLU A 215 33.08 24.86 -16.56
C GLU A 215 32.97 24.66 -18.08
N CYS A 216 32.96 25.74 -18.87
CA CYS A 216 32.81 25.71 -20.32
C CYS A 216 34.14 25.75 -21.09
N GLY A 217 35.22 26.28 -20.51
CA GLY A 217 36.54 26.32 -21.14
C GLY A 217 36.72 27.44 -22.18
N GLY A 218 36.63 28.69 -21.75
CA GLY A 218 36.89 29.88 -22.57
C GLY A 218 36.54 31.17 -21.81
N ASP A 219 36.86 32.34 -22.38
CA ASP A 219 36.53 33.64 -21.80
C ASP A 219 35.10 34.06 -22.16
N VAL A 220 34.37 34.69 -21.23
CA VAL A 220 33.02 35.24 -21.47
C VAL A 220 33.13 36.70 -21.93
N ILE A 221 32.58 37.00 -23.12
CA ILE A 221 32.72 38.32 -23.75
C ILE A 221 31.53 39.26 -23.50
N GLN A 222 30.32 38.72 -23.31
CA GLN A 222 29.11 39.50 -23.01
C GLN A 222 28.20 38.72 -22.06
N VAL A 223 27.49 39.42 -21.16
CA VAL A 223 26.46 38.83 -20.29
C VAL A 223 25.17 39.66 -20.24
N CYS A 224 24.03 38.98 -20.17
CA CYS A 224 22.74 39.59 -19.87
C CYS A 224 22.12 38.92 -18.63
N ILE A 225 21.90 39.69 -17.57
CA ILE A 225 21.39 39.19 -16.29
C ILE A 225 19.90 39.52 -16.21
N CYS A 226 19.09 38.47 -16.35
CA CYS A 226 17.64 38.54 -16.39
C CYS A 226 17.06 38.13 -15.03
N SER A 227 16.29 39.00 -14.37
CA SER A 227 15.53 38.60 -13.18
C SER A 227 14.32 37.76 -13.61
N TYR A 228 14.05 36.68 -12.89
CA TYR A 228 12.70 36.10 -12.92
C TYR A 228 11.70 37.07 -12.30
N LEU A 229 10.42 36.84 -12.61
CA LEU A 229 9.28 37.50 -11.97
C LEU A 229 8.50 36.50 -11.11
N PRO A 230 7.93 36.92 -9.98
CA PRO A 230 6.91 36.15 -9.29
C PRO A 230 5.60 36.16 -10.09
N GLU A 231 4.80 35.12 -9.95
CA GLU A 231 3.46 35.04 -10.55
C GLU A 231 2.40 34.75 -9.46
N PRO A 232 1.86 35.78 -8.80
CA PRO A 232 0.87 35.61 -7.75
C PRO A 232 -0.53 35.26 -8.32
N ALA A 233 -0.96 34.02 -8.10
CA ALA A 233 -2.24 33.48 -8.54
C ALA A 233 -3.23 33.29 -7.38
N LEU A 234 -4.52 33.55 -7.60
CA LEU A 234 -5.59 33.20 -6.65
C LEU A 234 -6.29 31.90 -7.07
N PHE A 235 -6.54 31.01 -6.13
CA PHE A 235 -7.31 29.78 -6.37
C PHE A 235 -8.06 29.30 -5.11
N GLY A 236 -8.85 28.23 -5.26
CA GLY A 236 -9.52 27.56 -4.14
C GLY A 236 -10.50 28.45 -3.35
N LEU A 237 -11.17 29.43 -4.01
CA LEU A 237 -12.16 30.27 -3.34
C LEU A 237 -13.39 29.44 -2.92
N ASN A 238 -13.65 29.35 -1.63
CA ASN A 238 -14.83 28.68 -1.08
C ASN A 238 -15.25 29.26 0.29
N LEU A 239 -16.40 28.84 0.81
CA LEU A 239 -16.73 28.96 2.22
C LEU A 239 -16.14 27.77 2.99
N SER A 240 -15.85 27.96 4.28
CA SER A 240 -15.30 26.90 5.15
C SER A 240 -16.29 25.76 5.44
N LYS A 241 -17.55 25.85 5.03
CA LYS A 241 -18.57 24.82 5.20
C LYS A 241 -19.30 24.56 3.88
N ALA A 242 -19.83 23.35 3.71
CA ALA A 242 -20.75 23.03 2.61
C ALA A 242 -22.17 23.54 2.88
N VAL A 243 -22.63 23.49 4.13
CA VAL A 243 -23.90 24.06 4.58
C VAL A 243 -23.64 25.32 5.44
N VAL A 244 -24.22 26.45 5.01
CA VAL A 244 -24.22 27.73 5.74
C VAL A 244 -25.63 28.32 5.63
N SER A 245 -26.20 28.78 6.74
CA SER A 245 -27.57 29.34 6.75
C SER A 245 -27.64 30.87 6.71
N PRO A 246 -28.76 31.46 6.21
CA PRO A 246 -29.02 32.90 6.29
C PRO A 246 -28.87 33.43 7.73
N GLY A 247 -28.03 34.45 7.90
CA GLY A 247 -27.72 35.02 9.22
C GLY A 247 -26.62 34.31 10.02
N GLU A 248 -26.12 33.16 9.57
CA GLU A 248 -24.97 32.49 10.17
C GLU A 248 -23.67 33.22 9.81
N ASN A 249 -22.73 33.33 10.76
CA ASN A 249 -21.40 33.86 10.46
C ASN A 249 -20.52 32.73 9.90
N PHE A 250 -19.82 33.00 8.82
CA PHE A 250 -19.02 32.00 8.08
C PHE A 250 -17.62 32.52 7.75
N GLU A 251 -16.70 31.62 7.45
CA GLU A 251 -15.37 31.96 6.98
C GLU A 251 -15.29 31.80 5.45
N VAL A 252 -14.80 32.83 4.76
CA VAL A 252 -14.36 32.73 3.36
C VAL A 252 -12.89 32.32 3.34
N ARG A 253 -12.55 31.36 2.48
CA ARG A 253 -11.21 30.83 2.27
C ARG A 253 -10.79 31.03 0.82
N CYS A 254 -9.54 31.43 0.60
CA CYS A 254 -8.92 31.50 -0.73
C CYS A 254 -7.42 31.31 -0.58
N PHE A 255 -6.80 30.53 -1.45
CA PHE A 255 -5.35 30.43 -1.51
C PHE A 255 -4.77 31.48 -2.45
N VAL A 256 -3.54 31.92 -2.13
CA VAL A 256 -2.67 32.66 -3.02
C VAL A 256 -1.33 31.93 -3.14
N GLU A 257 -0.88 31.72 -4.36
CA GLU A 257 0.31 30.93 -4.70
C GLU A 257 1.26 31.75 -5.57
N ASN A 258 2.56 31.57 -5.40
CA ASN A 258 3.55 32.12 -6.32
C ASN A 258 3.99 31.07 -7.35
N ARG A 259 3.46 31.16 -8.58
CA ARG A 259 3.78 30.22 -9.69
C ARG A 259 5.03 30.61 -10.48
N GLY A 260 5.58 31.79 -10.21
CA GLY A 260 6.78 32.32 -10.86
C GLY A 260 8.08 31.86 -10.21
N LYS A 261 9.19 31.94 -10.95
CA LYS A 261 10.52 31.49 -10.50
C LYS A 261 11.30 32.55 -9.69
N ALA A 262 10.69 33.68 -9.35
CA ALA A 262 11.19 34.63 -8.36
C ALA A 262 10.26 34.76 -7.14
N PRO A 263 10.80 35.03 -5.95
CA PRO A 263 9.99 35.26 -4.75
C PRO A 263 9.25 36.59 -4.81
N ILE A 264 8.11 36.66 -4.11
CA ILE A 264 7.43 37.93 -3.84
C ILE A 264 8.22 38.69 -2.77
N GLU A 265 8.35 39.99 -2.92
CA GLU A 265 9.06 40.90 -2.00
C GLU A 265 8.23 42.18 -1.75
N PRO A 266 8.51 42.97 -0.70
CA PRO A 266 7.61 44.06 -0.25
C PRO A 266 7.44 45.21 -1.26
N ASP A 267 8.38 45.37 -2.19
CA ASP A 267 8.33 46.36 -3.27
C ASP A 267 7.30 46.02 -4.35
N HIS A 268 7.01 44.72 -4.54
CA HIS A 268 5.92 44.22 -5.37
C HIS A 268 4.53 44.56 -4.80
N ARG A 269 4.43 44.94 -3.52
CA ARG A 269 3.21 45.45 -2.86
C ARG A 269 1.98 44.55 -3.07
N LEU A 270 2.16 43.23 -2.99
CA LEU A 270 1.05 42.29 -3.17
C LEU A 270 -0.01 42.52 -2.08
N LEU A 271 -1.23 42.79 -2.53
CA LEU A 271 -2.40 43.01 -1.70
C LEU A 271 -3.56 42.14 -2.19
N VAL A 272 -4.08 41.29 -1.31
CA VAL A 272 -5.28 40.47 -1.57
C VAL A 272 -6.43 40.96 -0.69
N SER A 273 -7.62 41.17 -1.26
CA SER A 273 -8.76 41.79 -0.56
C SER A 273 -10.07 41.04 -0.84
N LEU A 274 -10.87 40.81 0.20
CA LEU A 274 -12.23 40.26 0.05
C LEU A 274 -13.22 41.37 -0.30
N GLU A 275 -13.82 41.33 -1.48
CA GLU A 275 -14.78 42.35 -1.90
C GLU A 275 -16.20 42.11 -1.38
N SER A 276 -17.01 43.17 -1.45
CA SER A 276 -18.47 43.21 -1.22
C SER A 276 -19.04 42.79 0.16
N LEU A 277 -18.40 41.90 0.93
CA LEU A 277 -18.98 41.29 2.15
C LEU A 277 -18.66 42.08 3.44
N GLU A 278 -19.60 42.03 4.42
CA GLU A 278 -19.42 42.62 5.75
C GLU A 278 -18.59 41.70 6.67
N LEU A 279 -17.50 42.21 7.25
CA LEU A 279 -16.63 41.46 8.15
C LEU A 279 -16.97 41.73 9.61
N ARG A 280 -16.87 40.71 10.48
CA ARG A 280 -17.16 40.89 11.91
C ARG A 280 -16.14 41.80 12.60
N ARG A 281 -14.85 41.52 12.40
CA ARG A 281 -13.68 42.23 13.00
C ARG A 281 -12.40 42.14 12.16
N ASP A 282 -12.44 41.45 11.03
CA ASP A 282 -11.24 41.18 10.22
C ASP A 282 -10.81 42.39 9.38
N SER A 283 -9.51 42.46 9.07
CA SER A 283 -9.05 43.30 7.96
C SER A 283 -9.54 42.69 6.64
N ARG A 284 -10.20 43.51 5.82
CA ARG A 284 -10.54 43.15 4.43
C ARG A 284 -9.29 42.83 3.62
N ASN A 285 -8.25 43.65 3.80
CA ASN A 285 -7.06 43.61 2.98
C ASN A 285 -5.96 42.83 3.70
N ARG A 286 -5.26 41.96 2.97
CA ARG A 286 -4.14 41.12 3.42
C ARG A 286 -2.92 41.50 2.56
N PRO A 287 -1.97 42.31 3.06
CA PRO A 287 -0.69 42.50 2.39
C PRO A 287 0.16 41.23 2.53
N ILE A 288 0.98 40.94 1.53
CA ILE A 288 1.85 39.76 1.48
C ILE A 288 3.24 40.24 1.09
N ASP A 289 4.08 40.43 2.11
CA ASP A 289 5.42 40.98 1.98
C ASP A 289 6.45 39.96 1.45
N ARG A 290 6.15 38.66 1.55
CA ARG A 290 6.94 37.56 0.97
C ARG A 290 6.07 36.33 0.69
N LEU A 291 6.40 35.63 -0.40
CA LEU A 291 5.91 34.31 -0.78
C LEU A 291 6.94 33.73 -1.77
N ASP A 292 7.71 32.71 -1.38
CA ASP A 292 8.77 32.16 -2.24
C ASP A 292 8.18 31.27 -3.38
N PRO A 293 8.92 30.93 -4.45
CA PRO A 293 8.40 30.12 -5.57
C PRO A 293 7.78 28.79 -5.15
N GLY A 294 6.59 28.48 -5.65
CA GLY A 294 5.81 27.29 -5.28
C GLY A 294 5.13 27.37 -3.90
N GLU A 295 5.35 28.42 -3.12
CA GLU A 295 4.71 28.60 -1.81
C GLU A 295 3.24 29.02 -1.98
N SER A 296 2.36 28.43 -1.18
CA SER A 296 0.92 28.70 -1.14
C SER A 296 0.47 29.13 0.26
N LEU A 297 -0.18 30.30 0.35
CA LEU A 297 -0.71 30.87 1.59
C LEU A 297 -2.24 30.80 1.60
N LEU A 298 -2.83 30.21 2.64
CA LEU A 298 -4.28 30.19 2.85
C LEU A 298 -4.76 31.47 3.56
N LEU A 299 -5.49 32.30 2.83
CA LEU A 299 -6.15 33.49 3.37
C LEU A 299 -7.55 33.14 3.87
N ARG A 300 -7.94 33.76 4.99
CA ARG A 300 -9.21 33.54 5.71
C ARG A 300 -9.84 34.87 6.10
N TRP A 301 -11.17 34.95 6.08
CA TRP A 301 -11.91 36.14 6.51
C TRP A 301 -13.23 35.75 7.19
N GLN A 302 -13.47 36.27 8.40
CA GLN A 302 -14.68 36.00 9.20
C GLN A 302 -15.82 36.97 8.82
N VAL A 303 -16.69 36.50 7.94
CA VAL A 303 -17.85 37.24 7.40
C VAL A 303 -19.03 37.21 8.37
N ARG A 304 -19.76 38.31 8.43
CA ARG A 304 -20.99 38.44 9.21
C ARG A 304 -22.20 37.97 8.40
N GLY A 305 -23.00 37.09 8.98
CA GLY A 305 -24.22 36.59 8.33
C GLY A 305 -25.33 37.64 8.25
N ASN A 306 -26.01 37.71 7.10
CA ASN A 306 -27.22 38.51 6.90
C ASN A 306 -28.47 37.60 6.82
N PRO A 307 -29.44 37.72 7.75
CA PRO A 307 -30.67 36.91 7.72
C PRO A 307 -31.60 37.15 6.51
N LYS A 308 -31.31 38.13 5.64
CA LYS A 308 -32.09 38.44 4.43
C LYS A 308 -31.46 37.92 3.14
N GLU A 309 -30.23 37.42 3.18
CA GLU A 309 -29.56 36.88 1.99
C GLU A 309 -29.90 35.40 1.81
N THR A 310 -30.25 35.03 0.58
CA THR A 310 -30.39 33.63 0.15
C THR A 310 -29.11 33.11 -0.53
N ALA A 311 -28.15 33.99 -0.84
CA ALA A 311 -26.89 33.63 -1.46
C ALA A 311 -25.81 34.66 -1.19
N VAL A 312 -24.57 34.20 -1.18
CA VAL A 312 -23.35 34.99 -0.99
C VAL A 312 -22.59 35.01 -2.31
N ASN A 313 -22.28 36.21 -2.81
CA ASN A 313 -21.29 36.40 -3.87
C ASN A 313 -19.94 36.73 -3.20
N ALA A 314 -19.10 35.73 -2.98
CA ALA A 314 -17.74 35.94 -2.52
C ALA A 314 -16.87 36.35 -3.72
N GLU A 315 -16.15 37.47 -3.60
CA GLU A 315 -15.20 37.94 -4.60
C GLU A 315 -13.89 38.27 -3.88
N VAL A 316 -12.76 37.78 -4.38
CA VAL A 316 -11.43 38.10 -3.87
C VAL A 316 -10.63 38.75 -5.00
N SER A 317 -10.14 39.96 -4.74
CA SER A 317 -9.27 40.71 -5.63
C SER A 317 -7.81 40.56 -5.20
N LEU A 318 -6.90 40.56 -6.17
CA LEU A 318 -5.45 40.57 -5.98
C LEU A 318 -4.86 41.68 -6.84
N SER A 319 -4.01 42.52 -6.27
CA SER A 319 -3.22 43.48 -7.03
C SER A 319 -1.78 43.55 -6.53
N ALA A 320 -0.84 43.69 -7.46
CA ALA A 320 0.59 43.81 -7.20
C ALA A 320 1.25 44.69 -8.28
N VAL A 321 2.52 45.03 -8.09
CA VAL A 321 3.38 45.69 -9.07
C VAL A 321 4.49 44.70 -9.44
N ILE A 322 4.37 44.05 -10.61
CA ILE A 322 5.29 43.01 -11.09
C ILE A 322 5.98 43.51 -12.35
N GLY A 323 7.30 43.43 -12.44
CA GLY A 323 8.07 43.94 -13.58
C GLY A 323 8.05 45.47 -13.75
N GLY A 324 7.41 46.20 -12.83
CA GLY A 324 7.08 47.63 -12.97
C GLY A 324 5.64 47.90 -13.43
N GLU A 325 4.91 46.87 -13.89
CA GLU A 325 3.50 46.97 -14.29
C GLU A 325 2.56 46.65 -13.13
N ARG A 326 1.37 47.28 -13.11
CA ARG A 326 0.35 46.98 -12.10
C ARG A 326 -0.58 45.86 -12.58
N ILE A 327 -0.39 44.65 -12.06
CA ILE A 327 -1.30 43.53 -12.31
C ILE A 327 -2.55 43.60 -11.41
N SER A 328 -3.63 43.02 -11.90
CA SER A 328 -4.89 42.84 -11.19
C SER A 328 -5.50 41.49 -11.58
N ARG A 329 -5.86 40.67 -10.60
CA ARG A 329 -6.58 39.40 -10.76
C ARG A 329 -7.79 39.40 -9.84
N ARG A 330 -8.84 38.67 -10.21
CA ARG A 330 -10.06 38.48 -9.41
C ARG A 330 -10.55 37.06 -9.56
N VAL A 331 -11.03 36.47 -8.47
CA VAL A 331 -11.83 35.24 -8.49
C VAL A 331 -13.14 35.51 -7.76
N ALA A 332 -14.26 35.06 -8.32
CA ALA A 332 -15.57 35.24 -7.75
C ALA A 332 -16.33 33.90 -7.73
N ARG A 333 -17.08 33.65 -6.66
CA ARG A 333 -17.89 32.46 -6.47
C ARG A 333 -19.20 32.84 -5.81
N ARG A 334 -20.30 32.46 -6.45
CA ARG A 334 -21.64 32.48 -5.85
C ARG A 334 -21.87 31.19 -5.06
N VAL A 335 -22.45 31.30 -3.87
CA VAL A 335 -22.82 30.17 -3.00
C VAL A 335 -24.21 30.44 -2.43
N GLU A 336 -25.17 29.57 -2.73
CA GLU A 336 -26.51 29.64 -2.13
C GLU A 336 -26.45 29.27 -0.63
N LEU A 337 -27.23 29.97 0.20
CA LEU A 337 -27.34 29.76 1.64
C LEU A 337 -28.55 28.88 1.95
N GLU A 338 -28.33 27.79 2.68
CA GLU A 338 -29.37 26.78 2.90
C GLU A 338 -30.22 27.11 4.13
N ARG A 339 -31.54 27.00 4.00
CA ARG A 339 -32.49 27.35 5.06
C ARG A 339 -32.26 26.51 6.33
N ALA A 340 -32.06 27.17 7.47
CA ALA A 340 -32.01 26.52 8.77
C ALA A 340 -33.37 25.91 9.15
N VAL A 341 -33.37 24.64 9.56
CA VAL A 341 -34.58 23.93 10.02
C VAL A 341 -34.66 23.88 11.54
N THR A 342 -35.88 23.73 12.07
CA THR A 342 -36.07 23.42 13.49
C THR A 342 -35.63 21.98 13.73
N LYS A 343 -34.49 21.78 14.39
CA LYS A 343 -33.92 20.44 14.64
C LYS A 343 -34.83 19.66 15.62
N PRO A 344 -35.12 18.36 15.37
CA PRO A 344 -35.83 17.50 16.32
C PRO A 344 -35.07 17.35 17.66
N PRO A 345 -35.70 16.83 18.73
CA PRO A 345 -35.05 16.62 20.03
C PRO A 345 -33.71 15.88 19.91
N SER A 346 -32.71 16.28 20.69
CA SER A 346 -31.37 15.67 20.64
C SER A 346 -31.33 14.22 21.14
N ARG A 347 -32.30 13.80 21.95
CA ARG A 347 -32.39 12.42 22.45
C ARG A 347 -32.83 11.45 21.34
N PRO A 348 -32.16 10.30 21.15
CA PRO A 348 -32.61 9.26 20.23
C PRO A 348 -34.00 8.70 20.58
N PRO A 349 -34.81 8.30 19.59
CA PRO A 349 -36.08 7.63 19.81
C PRO A 349 -35.86 6.19 20.33
N GLY A 350 -36.85 5.66 21.06
CA GLY A 350 -36.86 4.26 21.50
C GLY A 350 -37.35 3.26 20.43
N GLU A 351 -37.76 3.75 19.26
CA GLU A 351 -38.37 3.00 18.17
C GLU A 351 -37.96 3.63 16.82
N LEU A 352 -38.18 2.91 15.71
CA LEU A 352 -38.00 3.43 14.36
C LEU A 352 -39.11 4.44 14.01
N ARG A 353 -38.74 5.58 13.41
CA ARG A 353 -39.69 6.63 13.02
C ARG A 353 -39.33 7.27 11.69
N THR A 354 -40.35 7.42 10.84
CA THR A 354 -40.29 8.23 9.61
C THR A 354 -41.45 9.22 9.61
N TYR A 355 -41.17 10.53 9.58
CA TYR A 355 -42.21 11.56 9.67
C TYR A 355 -41.85 12.86 8.96
N ASN A 356 -42.87 13.66 8.66
CA ASN A 356 -42.76 15.00 8.10
C ASN A 356 -42.85 16.05 9.23
N GLN A 357 -41.96 17.03 9.21
CA GLN A 357 -41.87 18.16 10.13
C GLN A 357 -41.70 19.45 9.29
N ALA A 358 -42.01 20.62 9.86
CA ALA A 358 -41.98 21.87 9.08
C ALA A 358 -40.60 22.13 8.41
N ASN A 359 -40.58 22.05 7.07
CA ASN A 359 -39.41 22.18 6.19
C ASN A 359 -38.38 21.03 6.27
N CYS A 360 -38.74 19.85 6.82
CA CYS A 360 -37.86 18.67 6.81
C CYS A 360 -38.59 17.34 6.95
N LEU A 361 -38.03 16.27 6.39
CA LEU A 361 -38.40 14.89 6.74
C LEU A 361 -37.38 14.32 7.72
N VAL A 362 -37.84 13.49 8.65
CA VAL A 362 -36.99 12.78 9.61
C VAL A 362 -37.11 11.28 9.36
N LEU A 363 -35.97 10.59 9.27
CA LEU A 363 -35.87 9.13 9.33
C LEU A 363 -34.87 8.78 10.43
N GLU A 364 -35.34 8.17 11.52
CA GLU A 364 -34.53 7.97 12.73
C GLU A 364 -34.81 6.65 13.46
N ASN A 365 -33.77 6.09 14.06
CA ASN A 365 -33.84 4.98 15.01
C ASN A 365 -32.94 5.30 16.23
N ARG A 366 -32.67 4.31 17.09
CA ARG A 366 -31.82 4.51 18.30
C ARG A 366 -30.36 4.92 18.03
N ASN A 367 -29.84 4.58 16.83
CA ASN A 367 -28.42 4.70 16.45
C ASN A 367 -28.17 5.91 15.53
N LEU A 368 -29.08 6.14 14.56
CA LEU A 368 -28.87 7.01 13.41
C LEU A 368 -30.11 7.88 13.16
N ARG A 369 -29.89 9.15 12.79
CA ARG A 369 -30.94 10.05 12.25
C ARG A 369 -30.47 10.69 10.95
N ALA A 370 -31.35 10.68 9.96
CA ALA A 370 -31.27 11.47 8.74
C ALA A 370 -32.34 12.57 8.76
N LEU A 371 -31.94 13.82 8.51
CA LEU A 371 -32.83 14.98 8.46
C LEU A 371 -32.77 15.59 7.05
N PHE A 372 -33.76 15.24 6.21
CA PHE A 372 -33.85 15.70 4.82
C PHE A 372 -34.44 17.10 4.80
N VAL A 373 -33.63 18.11 4.46
CA VAL A 373 -34.03 19.53 4.50
C VAL A 373 -34.59 19.96 3.14
N THR A 374 -35.71 20.70 3.19
CA THR A 374 -36.44 21.14 2.00
C THR A 374 -36.92 22.59 2.14
N ASP A 375 -37.04 23.29 1.02
CA ASP A 375 -37.53 24.66 0.93
C ASP A 375 -38.62 24.80 -0.16
N GLU A 376 -38.72 25.97 -0.80
CA GLU A 376 -39.72 26.26 -1.83
C GLU A 376 -39.28 25.78 -3.23
N GLU A 377 -38.00 25.43 -3.41
CA GLU A 377 -37.45 24.83 -4.63
C GLU A 377 -37.37 23.30 -4.54
N GLY A 378 -37.14 22.75 -3.34
CA GLY A 378 -37.22 21.31 -3.06
C GLY A 378 -36.20 20.82 -2.03
N PHE A 379 -35.86 19.54 -2.06
CA PHE A 379 -34.88 18.95 -1.13
C PHE A 379 -33.44 19.37 -1.45
N ARG A 380 -32.76 19.97 -0.47
CA ARG A 380 -31.47 20.66 -0.62
C ARG A 380 -30.28 19.81 -0.16
N TYR A 381 -30.35 19.32 1.06
CA TYR A 381 -29.30 18.56 1.74
C TYR A 381 -29.90 17.62 2.80
N ILE A 382 -29.07 16.71 3.34
CA ILE A 382 -29.45 15.83 4.46
C ILE A 382 -28.42 16.00 5.58
N GLU A 383 -28.86 16.35 6.78
CA GLU A 383 -28.00 16.26 7.97
C GLU A 383 -27.98 14.82 8.49
N ILE A 384 -26.79 14.28 8.75
CA ILE A 384 -26.58 12.91 9.27
C ILE A 384 -26.10 12.99 10.72
N TYR A 385 -26.78 12.24 11.59
CA TYR A 385 -26.48 12.17 13.02
C TYR A 385 -26.20 10.74 13.48
N ALA A 386 -25.22 10.59 14.35
CA ALA A 386 -24.90 9.35 15.05
C ALA A 386 -25.20 9.49 16.55
N SER A 387 -25.68 8.41 17.18
CA SER A 387 -25.93 8.32 18.62
C SER A 387 -24.75 7.68 19.33
N GLY A 388 -24.22 8.35 20.35
CA GLY A 388 -23.25 7.79 21.29
C GLY A 388 -23.89 7.33 22.62
N GLY A 389 -25.22 7.24 22.70
CA GLY A 389 -25.96 6.91 23.92
C GLY A 389 -27.22 7.75 24.10
N GLU A 390 -27.20 8.72 25.01
CA GLU A 390 -28.38 9.54 25.33
C GLU A 390 -28.66 10.69 24.34
N THR A 391 -27.72 11.02 23.48
CA THR A 391 -27.81 12.16 22.54
C THR A 391 -27.26 11.82 21.15
N PHE A 392 -27.97 12.29 20.12
CA PHE A 392 -27.45 12.43 18.77
C PHE A 392 -26.41 13.54 18.67
N TYR A 393 -25.32 13.24 17.98
CA TYR A 393 -24.30 14.19 17.54
C TYR A 393 -24.37 14.35 16.01
N HIS A 394 -24.19 15.57 15.51
CA HIS A 394 -24.20 15.88 14.08
C HIS A 394 -22.82 15.52 13.50
N VAL A 395 -22.77 14.64 12.50
CA VAL A 395 -21.49 14.05 12.05
C VAL A 395 -21.19 14.24 10.56
N ALA A 396 -22.19 14.48 9.71
CA ALA A 396 -21.97 14.85 8.31
C ALA A 396 -23.16 15.60 7.70
N ASN A 397 -22.91 16.26 6.57
CA ASN A 397 -23.95 16.75 5.65
C ASN A 397 -23.82 16.06 4.28
N LEU A 398 -24.91 15.55 3.73
CA LEU A 398 -24.98 15.13 2.32
C LEU A 398 -25.51 16.30 1.49
N LYS A 399 -24.68 16.85 0.59
CA LYS A 399 -25.04 17.99 -0.27
C LYS A 399 -24.30 17.93 -1.63
N PRO A 400 -24.96 18.31 -2.75
CA PRO A 400 -26.41 18.29 -2.95
C PRO A 400 -26.97 16.87 -2.80
N ILE A 401 -28.29 16.68 -2.86
CA ILE A 401 -28.91 15.34 -2.87
C ILE A 401 -28.31 14.46 -3.98
N SER A 402 -28.10 15.07 -5.15
CA SER A 402 -27.27 14.59 -6.27
C SER A 402 -26.95 15.75 -7.22
N SER A 403 -25.98 15.56 -8.11
CA SER A 403 -25.71 16.47 -9.24
C SER A 403 -25.33 15.68 -10.48
N LEU A 404 -25.49 16.29 -11.66
CA LEU A 404 -24.94 15.75 -12.89
C LEU A 404 -24.24 16.84 -13.71
N ILE A 405 -23.27 16.41 -14.51
CA ILE A 405 -22.59 17.23 -15.51
C ILE A 405 -22.77 16.51 -16.85
N TYR A 406 -23.20 17.22 -17.88
CA TYR A 406 -23.42 16.68 -19.21
C TYR A 406 -22.88 17.64 -20.28
N ARG A 407 -22.81 17.17 -21.52
CA ARG A 407 -22.46 17.94 -22.70
C ARG A 407 -23.68 18.05 -23.63
N ASN A 408 -24.01 19.27 -24.05
CA ASN A 408 -25.07 19.52 -25.03
C ASN A 408 -24.59 19.16 -26.46
N ARG A 409 -25.47 19.28 -27.47
CA ARG A 409 -25.15 18.95 -28.88
C ARG A 409 -24.16 19.90 -29.53
N GLU A 410 -24.04 21.13 -29.01
CA GLU A 410 -23.08 22.13 -29.48
C GLU A 410 -21.67 21.89 -28.89
N GLY A 411 -21.56 20.97 -27.93
CA GLY A 411 -20.30 20.60 -27.29
C GLY A 411 -20.04 21.30 -25.95
N GLU A 412 -20.94 22.19 -25.52
CA GLU A 412 -20.79 22.93 -24.27
C GLU A 412 -21.07 22.03 -23.06
N THR A 413 -20.32 22.27 -21.97
CA THR A 413 -20.52 21.58 -20.69
C THR A 413 -21.56 22.30 -19.84
N ARG A 414 -22.44 21.53 -19.19
CA ARG A 414 -23.52 22.00 -18.34
C ARG A 414 -23.55 21.21 -17.04
N GLU A 415 -23.76 21.90 -15.92
CA GLU A 415 -23.92 21.31 -14.59
C GLU A 415 -25.35 21.54 -14.09
N LEU A 416 -25.97 20.51 -13.51
CA LEU A 416 -27.30 20.56 -12.92
C LEU A 416 -27.26 19.92 -11.52
N ASN A 417 -27.63 20.71 -10.51
CA ASN A 417 -27.96 20.17 -9.20
C ASN A 417 -29.34 19.52 -9.25
N LEU A 418 -29.45 18.28 -8.77
CA LEU A 418 -30.71 17.55 -8.73
C LEU A 418 -31.37 17.85 -7.38
N VAL A 419 -32.32 18.79 -7.41
CA VAL A 419 -33.13 19.23 -6.26
C VAL A 419 -34.51 18.57 -6.37
N PRO A 420 -34.84 17.56 -5.54
CA PRO A 420 -36.12 16.87 -5.62
C PRO A 420 -37.33 17.73 -5.22
N GLU A 421 -38.26 17.92 -6.15
CA GLU A 421 -39.54 18.58 -5.92
C GLU A 421 -40.64 17.63 -5.40
N THR A 422 -40.44 16.31 -5.51
CA THR A 422 -41.40 15.30 -5.01
C THR A 422 -40.75 14.29 -4.04
N PHE A 423 -41.57 13.76 -3.11
CA PHE A 423 -41.16 12.72 -2.18
C PHE A 423 -42.28 11.73 -1.86
N SER A 424 -41.88 10.59 -1.29
CA SER A 424 -42.78 9.65 -0.60
C SER A 424 -42.11 9.08 0.65
N ILE A 425 -42.93 8.74 1.65
CA ILE A 425 -42.51 8.03 2.86
C ILE A 425 -43.11 6.63 2.82
N GLY A 426 -42.34 5.62 3.23
CA GLY A 426 -42.79 4.24 3.31
C GLY A 426 -42.19 3.49 4.49
N GLY A 427 -42.51 2.19 4.57
CA GLY A 427 -42.03 1.28 5.61
C GLY A 427 -43.05 0.94 6.69
N ASP A 428 -42.57 0.25 7.73
CA ASP A 428 -43.30 -0.15 8.92
C ASP A 428 -42.41 0.00 10.18
N LEU A 429 -42.73 -0.71 11.28
CA LEU A 429 -41.94 -0.65 12.53
C LEU A 429 -40.57 -1.34 12.44
N SER A 430 -40.30 -2.11 11.38
CA SER A 430 -39.07 -2.87 11.18
C SER A 430 -38.09 -2.19 10.22
N SER A 431 -38.59 -1.51 9.19
CA SER A 431 -37.79 -0.74 8.22
C SER A 431 -38.59 0.47 7.70
N GLY A 432 -37.96 1.64 7.64
CA GLY A 432 -38.56 2.92 7.27
C GLY A 432 -37.84 3.53 6.07
N SER A 433 -38.58 4.19 5.17
CA SER A 433 -38.02 4.71 3.92
C SER A 433 -38.46 6.13 3.55
N VAL A 434 -37.56 6.86 2.89
CA VAL A 434 -37.80 8.15 2.25
C VAL A 434 -37.30 8.06 0.81
N THR A 435 -38.18 8.26 -0.18
CA THR A 435 -37.80 8.33 -1.60
C THR A 435 -38.05 9.74 -2.11
N LEU A 436 -37.03 10.33 -2.74
CA LEU A 436 -37.05 11.66 -3.34
C LEU A 436 -36.93 11.52 -4.87
N SER A 437 -37.67 12.34 -5.63
CA SER A 437 -37.64 12.28 -7.11
C SER A 437 -37.75 13.66 -7.76
N SER A 438 -37.08 13.85 -8.91
CA SER A 438 -37.22 15.04 -9.76
C SER A 438 -37.38 14.76 -11.25
N LYS A 439 -37.95 15.73 -11.96
CA LYS A 439 -38.16 15.74 -13.42
C LYS A 439 -37.65 17.05 -14.03
N ILE A 440 -36.49 17.00 -14.66
CA ILE A 440 -35.78 18.18 -15.17
C ILE A 440 -35.70 18.11 -16.70
N MET A 441 -36.22 19.15 -17.37
CA MET A 441 -36.00 19.35 -18.81
C MET A 441 -34.67 20.08 -19.00
N ASP A 442 -33.79 19.57 -19.88
CA ASP A 442 -32.63 20.34 -20.32
C ASP A 442 -32.99 21.42 -21.37
N GLU A 443 -32.04 22.31 -21.65
CA GLU A 443 -32.14 23.43 -22.60
C GLU A 443 -32.55 23.04 -24.02
N GLU A 444 -32.33 21.79 -24.40
CA GLU A 444 -32.68 21.19 -25.68
C GLU A 444 -33.98 20.37 -25.64
N GLY A 445 -34.64 20.29 -24.48
CA GLY A 445 -35.95 19.66 -24.30
C GLY A 445 -35.94 18.15 -24.02
N VAL A 446 -34.84 17.56 -23.54
CA VAL A 446 -34.81 16.16 -23.07
C VAL A 446 -35.12 16.09 -21.58
N LEU A 447 -35.95 15.13 -21.19
CA LEU A 447 -36.41 14.97 -19.81
C LEU A 447 -35.52 13.99 -19.05
N TRP A 448 -34.74 14.53 -18.12
CA TRP A 448 -34.04 13.78 -17.09
C TRP A 448 -35.00 13.43 -15.96
N ARG A 449 -34.96 12.18 -15.49
CA ARG A 449 -35.74 11.65 -14.37
C ARG A 449 -34.77 11.08 -13.36
N PHE A 450 -34.78 11.65 -12.15
CA PHE A 450 -33.91 11.27 -11.05
C PHE A 450 -34.76 10.73 -9.88
N GLU A 451 -34.21 9.73 -9.19
CA GLU A 451 -34.77 9.16 -7.97
C GLU A 451 -33.64 8.76 -7.02
N ALA A 452 -33.79 9.07 -5.73
CA ALA A 452 -32.95 8.58 -4.65
C ALA A 452 -33.83 8.05 -3.51
N SER A 453 -33.64 6.80 -3.09
CA SER A 453 -34.37 6.16 -1.99
C SER A 453 -33.43 5.83 -0.84
N PHE A 454 -33.84 6.19 0.37
CA PHE A 454 -33.09 6.01 1.61
C PHE A 454 -33.90 5.11 2.55
N ARG A 455 -33.31 4.01 3.05
CA ARG A 455 -33.92 3.09 4.03
C ARG A 455 -33.12 3.04 5.33
N LEU A 456 -33.82 2.85 6.45
CA LEU A 456 -33.24 2.62 7.78
C LEU A 456 -34.06 1.56 8.53
N ASP A 457 -33.39 0.51 9.02
CA ASP A 457 -34.02 -0.56 9.81
C ASP A 457 -34.09 -0.22 11.32
N GLU A 458 -34.94 -0.92 12.08
CA GLU A 458 -35.18 -0.73 13.53
C GLU A 458 -33.89 -0.69 14.38
N ARG A 459 -32.86 -1.39 13.90
CA ARG A 459 -31.53 -1.50 14.54
C ARG A 459 -30.39 -1.18 13.59
N GLY A 460 -30.69 -0.66 12.40
CA GLY A 460 -29.71 -0.30 11.38
C GLY A 460 -28.72 0.75 11.90
N ARG A 461 -27.48 0.68 11.41
CA ARG A 461 -26.39 1.61 11.72
C ARG A 461 -25.91 2.39 10.50
N TRP A 462 -26.57 2.16 9.37
CA TRP A 462 -26.39 2.83 8.11
C TRP A 462 -27.74 3.14 7.48
N LEU A 463 -27.79 4.15 6.63
CA LEU A 463 -28.85 4.27 5.63
C LEU A 463 -28.48 3.41 4.43
N GLU A 464 -29.38 2.60 3.89
CA GLU A 464 -29.22 2.13 2.52
C GLU A 464 -29.67 3.25 1.57
N ALA A 465 -28.87 3.57 0.56
CA ALA A 465 -29.15 4.64 -0.39
C ALA A 465 -29.04 4.12 -1.84
N ASP A 466 -30.20 4.03 -2.51
CA ASP A 466 -30.35 3.63 -3.91
C ASP A 466 -30.52 4.87 -4.79
N TYR A 467 -29.72 5.00 -5.84
CA TYR A 467 -29.72 6.12 -6.79
C TYR A 467 -30.11 5.63 -8.19
N SER A 468 -31.00 6.36 -8.89
CA SER A 468 -31.40 6.09 -10.27
C SER A 468 -31.47 7.36 -11.12
N LEU A 469 -30.95 7.31 -12.34
CA LEU A 469 -31.01 8.37 -13.35
C LEU A 469 -31.42 7.82 -14.72
N SER A 470 -32.32 8.51 -15.42
CA SER A 470 -32.76 8.12 -16.77
C SER A 470 -33.15 9.33 -17.63
N VAL A 471 -33.12 9.15 -18.94
CA VAL A 471 -33.46 10.15 -19.97
C VAL A 471 -34.50 9.58 -20.94
N ASP A 472 -35.23 10.42 -21.68
CA ASP A 472 -36.06 9.97 -22.81
C ASP A 472 -35.44 10.22 -24.20
N SER A 473 -34.25 10.83 -24.28
CA SER A 473 -33.41 10.81 -25.48
C SER A 473 -31.93 10.74 -25.10
N PRO A 474 -31.04 10.21 -25.97
CA PRO A 474 -29.63 10.01 -25.62
C PRO A 474 -28.87 11.30 -25.28
N ARG A 475 -27.99 11.22 -24.28
CA ARG A 475 -27.19 12.35 -23.77
C ARG A 475 -25.74 11.96 -23.48
N SER A 476 -24.85 12.94 -23.61
CA SER A 476 -23.42 12.82 -23.28
C SER A 476 -23.19 13.19 -21.81
N LEU A 477 -23.20 12.21 -20.92
CA LEU A 477 -22.96 12.38 -19.49
C LEU A 477 -21.46 12.48 -19.20
N LEU A 478 -21.04 13.52 -18.46
CA LEU A 478 -19.67 13.68 -17.97
C LEU A 478 -19.52 13.28 -16.49
N ARG A 479 -20.57 13.44 -15.69
CA ARG A 479 -20.63 13.03 -14.28
C ARG A 479 -22.08 12.82 -13.84
N PHE A 480 -22.32 11.85 -12.96
CA PHE A 480 -23.49 11.73 -12.11
C PHE A 480 -23.00 11.42 -10.69
N SER A 481 -23.23 12.34 -9.76
CA SER A 481 -22.84 12.23 -8.35
C SER A 481 -23.91 11.47 -7.56
N GLY A 482 -23.51 10.44 -6.83
CA GLY A 482 -24.32 9.82 -5.78
C GLY A 482 -24.26 10.62 -4.48
N PRO A 483 -24.15 9.95 -3.31
CA PRO A 483 -23.93 10.66 -2.06
C PRO A 483 -22.60 11.41 -2.11
N THR A 484 -22.62 12.68 -1.71
CA THR A 484 -21.42 13.48 -1.45
C THR A 484 -21.53 13.97 -0.02
N LEU A 485 -20.75 13.33 0.88
CA LEU A 485 -20.71 13.59 2.30
C LEU A 485 -19.59 14.57 2.62
N TYR A 486 -19.94 15.63 3.33
CA TYR A 486 -19.02 16.50 4.05
C TYR A 486 -19.04 16.10 5.53
N VAL A 487 -18.09 15.25 5.91
CA VAL A 487 -17.97 14.72 7.28
C VAL A 487 -17.37 15.79 8.19
N GLY A 488 -17.91 15.96 9.39
CA GLY A 488 -17.57 17.05 10.31
C GLY A 488 -18.18 18.42 9.95
N ASP A 489 -18.87 18.56 8.81
CA ASP A 489 -19.43 19.83 8.35
C ASP A 489 -20.52 20.35 9.30
N GLY A 490 -20.23 21.47 9.95
CA GLY A 490 -21.10 22.05 10.99
C GLY A 490 -20.85 21.56 12.42
N SER A 491 -19.95 20.59 12.64
CA SER A 491 -19.64 20.02 13.96
C SER A 491 -18.16 20.01 14.33
N PHE A 492 -17.41 18.95 14.00
CA PHE A 492 -15.98 18.80 14.35
C PHE A 492 -15.02 19.33 13.27
N GLY A 493 -15.53 19.56 12.07
CA GLY A 493 -14.81 20.13 10.93
C GLY A 493 -13.69 19.24 10.42
N SER A 494 -12.54 19.84 10.09
CA SER A 494 -11.34 19.16 9.58
C SER A 494 -10.63 18.23 10.59
N ARG A 495 -11.10 18.15 11.84
CA ARG A 495 -10.55 17.20 12.84
C ARG A 495 -10.98 15.76 12.55
N LYS A 496 -10.16 14.82 13.00
CA LYS A 496 -10.46 13.39 13.12
C LYS A 496 -9.52 12.80 14.16
N SER A 497 -9.86 11.63 14.68
CA SER A 497 -8.92 10.71 15.31
C SER A 497 -8.31 9.78 14.25
N PHE A 498 -9.12 9.28 13.30
CA PHE A 498 -8.63 8.46 12.19
C PHE A 498 -9.43 8.65 10.89
N ALA A 499 -8.83 8.29 9.76
CA ALA A 499 -9.55 7.99 8.52
C ALA A 499 -8.95 6.77 7.81
N LEU A 500 -9.81 6.04 7.10
CA LEU A 500 -9.48 4.77 6.46
C LEU A 500 -10.08 4.70 5.05
N PHE A 501 -9.22 4.47 4.05
CA PHE A 501 -9.59 4.08 2.70
C PHE A 501 -8.79 2.80 2.36
N PRO A 502 -9.38 1.61 2.53
CA PRO A 502 -8.65 0.35 2.43
C PRO A 502 -7.94 0.16 1.09
N GLY A 503 -6.64 -0.15 1.17
CA GLY A 503 -5.73 -0.27 0.04
C GLY A 503 -4.93 1.00 -0.28
N LEU A 504 -5.23 2.13 0.39
CA LEU A 504 -4.80 3.47 -0.06
C LEU A 504 -4.40 4.43 1.07
N GLU A 505 -5.17 4.53 2.15
CA GLU A 505 -4.96 5.52 3.21
C GLU A 505 -5.35 4.92 4.58
N PHE A 506 -4.47 5.07 5.58
CA PHE A 506 -4.79 4.83 6.99
C PHE A 506 -4.14 5.96 7.79
N LEU A 507 -4.95 6.99 8.06
CA LEU A 507 -4.52 8.30 8.56
C LEU A 507 -4.85 8.44 10.05
N GLU A 508 -3.92 9.01 10.79
CA GLU A 508 -4.02 9.29 12.23
C GLU A 508 -4.05 10.81 12.47
N ASP A 509 -4.91 11.28 13.38
CA ASP A 509 -5.06 12.69 13.79
C ASP A 509 -4.97 13.72 12.63
N GLY A 510 -3.88 14.48 12.57
CA GLY A 510 -3.65 15.59 11.63
C GLY A 510 -3.09 15.19 10.26
N GLU A 511 -2.89 13.89 9.98
CA GLU A 511 -2.38 13.43 8.69
C GLU A 511 -3.31 13.78 7.53
N VAL A 512 -2.75 14.17 6.38
CA VAL A 512 -3.50 14.63 5.20
C VAL A 512 -3.49 13.54 4.13
N SER A 513 -4.67 13.19 3.60
CA SER A 513 -4.80 12.27 2.48
C SER A 513 -4.12 12.83 1.24
N SER A 514 -3.54 11.95 0.43
CA SER A 514 -2.70 12.32 -0.72
C SER A 514 -1.46 13.16 -0.39
N SER A 515 -0.96 13.13 0.86
CA SER A 515 0.29 13.81 1.22
C SER A 515 1.53 13.09 0.68
N THR A 516 2.62 13.84 0.52
CA THR A 516 3.90 13.34 0.01
C THR A 516 4.80 12.70 1.07
N ARG A 517 4.28 12.44 2.29
CA ARG A 517 5.06 11.77 3.35
C ARG A 517 5.48 10.35 2.97
N ASP A 518 4.63 9.70 2.19
CA ASP A 518 4.63 8.26 1.93
C ASP A 518 4.67 7.94 0.41
N ALA A 519 4.88 8.95 -0.44
CA ALA A 519 5.02 8.84 -1.91
C ALA A 519 5.48 10.18 -2.54
N ASP A 520 6.38 10.14 -3.53
CA ASP A 520 6.70 11.30 -4.38
C ASP A 520 5.52 11.60 -5.35
N PRO A 521 5.31 12.86 -5.78
CA PRO A 521 4.36 13.17 -6.84
C PRO A 521 4.73 12.54 -8.19
N PRO A 522 3.75 12.10 -9.01
CA PRO A 522 2.30 12.18 -8.80
C PRO A 522 1.69 10.99 -8.02
N ILE A 523 2.50 10.03 -7.55
CA ILE A 523 2.03 8.80 -6.87
C ILE A 523 1.33 9.11 -5.54
N ASN A 524 1.65 10.27 -4.93
CA ASN A 524 0.94 10.78 -3.76
C ASN A 524 -0.56 10.99 -4.02
N LEU A 525 -1.01 11.28 -5.24
CA LEU A 525 -2.38 11.69 -5.51
C LEU A 525 -3.33 10.48 -5.52
N ARG A 526 -4.30 10.48 -4.60
CA ARG A 526 -5.27 9.40 -4.34
C ARG A 526 -6.70 9.96 -4.13
N LEU A 527 -7.00 11.09 -4.79
CA LEU A 527 -8.27 11.81 -4.70
C LEU A 527 -9.43 11.00 -5.28
N THR A 528 -9.24 10.42 -6.47
CA THR A 528 -10.19 9.51 -7.14
C THR A 528 -9.42 8.34 -7.76
N PRO A 529 -9.03 7.35 -6.94
CA PRO A 529 -8.19 6.24 -7.37
C PRO A 529 -8.90 5.33 -8.37
N HIS A 530 -8.13 4.58 -9.15
CA HIS A 530 -8.66 3.48 -9.95
C HIS A 530 -9.36 2.49 -9.01
N PRO A 531 -10.64 2.12 -9.26
CA PRO A 531 -11.41 1.29 -8.32
C PRO A 531 -10.84 -0.12 -8.06
N LEU A 532 -9.84 -0.57 -8.81
CA LEU A 532 -9.10 -1.81 -8.55
C LEU A 532 -7.99 -1.67 -7.48
N LYS A 533 -7.60 -0.46 -7.09
CA LYS A 533 -6.67 -0.22 -5.95
C LYS A 533 -7.37 -0.35 -4.58
N ILE A 534 -8.70 -0.36 -4.56
CA ILE A 534 -9.53 -0.41 -3.36
C ILE A 534 -9.68 -1.87 -2.91
N THR A 535 -9.09 -2.24 -1.77
CA THR A 535 -9.09 -3.62 -1.25
C THR A 535 -10.41 -4.00 -0.59
N ILE A 536 -11.03 -3.06 0.12
CA ILE A 536 -12.38 -3.17 0.70
C ILE A 536 -13.19 -1.95 0.26
N PRO A 537 -14.35 -2.13 -0.41
CA PRO A 537 -15.25 -1.06 -0.88
C PRO A 537 -15.89 -0.20 0.23
N LEU A 538 -15.05 0.60 0.88
CA LEU A 538 -15.30 1.35 2.11
C LEU A 538 -14.47 2.64 2.10
N ILE A 539 -15.04 3.74 2.57
CA ILE A 539 -14.30 4.91 3.06
C ILE A 539 -14.90 5.31 4.41
N ALA A 540 -14.07 5.51 5.43
CA ALA A 540 -14.51 5.87 6.78
C ALA A 540 -13.64 6.95 7.43
N ILE A 541 -14.26 7.70 8.34
CA ILE A 541 -13.64 8.76 9.17
C ILE A 541 -14.23 8.66 10.57
N GLU A 542 -13.39 8.81 11.58
CA GLU A 542 -13.77 8.73 13.00
C GLU A 542 -13.19 9.92 13.79
N ASP A 543 -14.03 10.60 14.58
CA ASP A 543 -13.63 11.66 15.51
C ASP A 543 -14.22 11.35 16.90
N ASN A 544 -13.36 11.14 17.90
CA ASN A 544 -13.73 10.95 19.30
C ASN A 544 -14.79 9.85 19.54
N GLY A 545 -14.70 8.75 18.80
CA GLY A 545 -15.64 7.62 18.89
C GLY A 545 -16.92 7.76 18.07
N TYR A 546 -17.02 8.75 17.18
CA TYR A 546 -18.10 8.89 16.20
C TYR A 546 -17.61 8.55 14.80
N LEU A 547 -18.13 7.46 14.24
CA LEU A 547 -17.74 6.88 12.97
C LEU A 547 -18.75 7.25 11.87
N VAL A 548 -18.24 7.72 10.73
CA VAL A 548 -19.00 7.98 9.50
C VAL A 548 -18.32 7.31 8.32
N GLY A 549 -19.09 6.81 7.34
CA GLY A 549 -18.50 6.29 6.10
C GLY A 549 -19.48 6.02 4.96
N LEU A 550 -18.91 5.68 3.80
CA LEU A 550 -19.63 5.07 2.68
C LEU A 550 -19.15 3.63 2.49
N MET A 551 -20.09 2.71 2.28
CA MET A 551 -19.85 1.32 1.92
C MET A 551 -20.64 0.98 0.65
N TRP A 552 -20.11 0.14 -0.23
CA TRP A 552 -20.82 -0.26 -1.46
C TRP A 552 -20.47 -1.69 -1.90
N ASP A 553 -21.28 -2.27 -2.79
CA ASP A 553 -20.86 -3.44 -3.57
C ASP A 553 -20.06 -2.96 -4.78
N GLN A 554 -18.88 -3.53 -5.01
CA GLN A 554 -17.99 -3.17 -6.10
C GLN A 554 -18.29 -3.93 -7.40
N LEU A 555 -18.97 -5.06 -7.32
CA LEU A 555 -19.36 -5.89 -8.47
C LEU A 555 -20.72 -5.53 -9.06
N GLN A 556 -21.45 -4.58 -8.44
CA GLN A 556 -22.74 -4.10 -8.93
C GLN A 556 -22.63 -3.49 -10.34
N ARG A 557 -23.67 -3.68 -11.16
CA ARG A 557 -23.70 -3.18 -12.55
C ARG A 557 -24.56 -1.95 -12.70
N TRP A 558 -23.94 -0.82 -13.03
CA TRP A 558 -24.62 0.47 -12.96
C TRP A 558 -25.42 0.87 -14.22
N ASP A 559 -25.11 0.33 -15.40
CA ASP A 559 -25.94 0.44 -16.62
C ASP A 559 -26.45 -0.93 -17.11
N GLY A 560 -26.39 -1.95 -16.24
CA GLY A 560 -26.62 -3.35 -16.58
C GLY A 560 -25.45 -4.06 -17.27
N ARG A 561 -24.37 -3.35 -17.64
CA ARG A 561 -23.15 -3.92 -18.24
C ARG A 561 -21.90 -3.60 -17.42
N ASN A 562 -21.62 -2.32 -17.22
CA ASN A 562 -20.40 -1.82 -16.59
C ASN A 562 -20.46 -2.01 -15.07
N VAL A 563 -19.33 -2.34 -14.46
CA VAL A 563 -19.15 -2.62 -13.03
C VAL A 563 -18.27 -1.58 -12.35
N THR A 564 -18.21 -1.61 -11.02
CA THR A 564 -17.43 -0.71 -10.15
C THR A 564 -17.88 0.77 -10.18
N LEU A 565 -17.79 1.44 -9.03
CA LEU A 565 -18.09 2.86 -8.87
C LEU A 565 -16.80 3.66 -8.73
N SER A 566 -16.81 4.93 -9.17
CA SER A 566 -15.74 5.88 -8.84
C SER A 566 -15.97 6.43 -7.44
N ALA A 567 -14.92 6.52 -6.63
CA ALA A 567 -14.98 7.08 -5.28
C ALA A 567 -14.06 8.30 -5.15
N THR A 568 -14.47 9.33 -4.41
CA THR A 568 -13.64 10.50 -4.06
C THR A 568 -13.33 10.50 -2.56
N PHE A 569 -12.08 10.80 -2.20
CA PHE A 569 -11.66 10.98 -0.80
C PHE A 569 -10.69 12.17 -0.62
N ALA A 570 -11.03 13.10 0.28
CA ALA A 570 -10.08 14.10 0.78
C ALA A 570 -10.28 14.34 2.28
N SER A 571 -9.26 14.03 3.09
CA SER A 571 -9.28 14.18 4.55
C SER A 571 -8.01 14.91 5.05
N PRO A 572 -8.13 16.15 5.57
CA PRO A 572 -9.28 17.05 5.45
C PRO A 572 -9.59 17.42 3.99
N ASN A 573 -10.71 18.11 3.74
CA ASN A 573 -11.16 18.52 2.40
C ASN A 573 -10.28 19.65 1.79
N TRP A 574 -9.04 19.30 1.47
CA TRP A 574 -8.08 20.16 0.78
C TRP A 574 -8.53 20.46 -0.66
N HIS A 575 -9.19 19.50 -1.32
CA HIS A 575 -9.62 19.61 -2.72
C HIS A 575 -10.63 20.74 -2.94
N GLU A 576 -11.60 20.91 -2.03
CA GLU A 576 -12.61 21.96 -2.12
C GLU A 576 -12.35 23.12 -1.12
N ASN A 577 -11.23 23.12 -0.41
CA ASN A 577 -10.80 24.12 0.58
C ASN A 577 -11.83 24.39 1.70
N GLN A 578 -12.32 23.33 2.35
CA GLN A 578 -13.33 23.41 3.40
C GLN A 578 -12.83 22.89 4.76
N ASP A 579 -13.58 23.21 5.83
CA ASP A 579 -13.33 22.74 7.20
C ASP A 579 -14.22 21.54 7.49
N ASN A 580 -14.01 20.48 6.72
CA ASN A 580 -14.70 19.19 6.78
C ASN A 580 -13.83 18.14 6.07
N HIS A 581 -14.36 16.95 5.82
CA HIS A 581 -13.73 15.92 4.97
C HIS A 581 -14.68 15.51 3.87
N LEU A 582 -14.16 15.26 2.67
CA LEU A 582 -14.94 14.89 1.49
C LEU A 582 -14.92 13.37 1.29
N ILE A 583 -16.12 12.77 1.23
CA ILE A 583 -16.33 11.39 0.76
C ILE A 583 -17.44 11.41 -0.31
N SER A 584 -17.21 10.83 -1.49
CA SER A 584 -18.23 10.81 -2.55
C SER A 584 -18.18 9.52 -3.37
N LEU A 585 -19.32 9.10 -3.93
CA LEU A 585 -19.41 8.09 -4.99
C LEU A 585 -20.00 8.72 -6.25
N PHE A 586 -19.45 8.42 -7.42
CA PHE A 586 -19.92 8.97 -8.69
C PHE A 586 -19.69 8.01 -9.88
N LEU A 587 -20.31 8.38 -11.00
CA LEU A 587 -20.20 7.71 -12.29
C LEU A 587 -19.99 8.75 -13.41
N PRO A 588 -19.49 8.39 -14.60
CA PRO A 588 -19.01 7.06 -14.99
C PRO A 588 -17.69 6.66 -14.29
N THR A 589 -17.28 5.40 -14.51
CA THR A 589 -16.16 4.76 -13.79
C THR A 589 -14.77 5.24 -14.26
N VAL A 590 -13.83 5.45 -13.34
CA VAL A 590 -12.38 5.57 -13.60
C VAL A 590 -11.78 4.19 -13.95
N PRO A 591 -10.89 4.03 -14.95
CA PRO A 591 -10.33 5.05 -15.84
C PRO A 591 -11.10 5.22 -17.18
N ASP A 592 -12.04 4.32 -17.49
CA ASP A 592 -12.62 4.15 -18.83
C ASP A 592 -13.31 5.40 -19.43
N TRP A 593 -13.70 6.36 -18.59
CA TRP A 593 -14.31 7.64 -19.01
C TRP A 593 -13.69 8.87 -18.31
N VAL A 594 -13.18 8.68 -17.10
CA VAL A 594 -12.65 9.69 -16.16
C VAL A 594 -11.22 9.29 -15.85
N GLU A 595 -10.23 10.17 -15.95
CA GLU A 595 -8.84 9.80 -15.61
C GLU A 595 -8.69 9.54 -14.10
N GLU A 596 -7.65 8.78 -13.71
CA GLU A 596 -7.34 8.59 -12.29
C GLU A 596 -6.96 9.94 -11.65
N ASN A 597 -7.51 10.20 -10.46
CA ASN A 597 -7.47 11.49 -9.74
C ASN A 597 -8.31 12.63 -10.34
N ASP A 598 -9.05 12.38 -11.42
CA ASP A 598 -10.03 13.32 -11.98
C ASP A 598 -11.46 13.06 -11.47
N ARG A 599 -12.33 14.07 -11.55
CA ARG A 599 -13.74 13.99 -11.06
C ARG A 599 -14.79 14.21 -12.14
N VAL A 600 -14.38 14.37 -13.40
CA VAL A 600 -15.26 14.64 -14.56
C VAL A 600 -14.74 13.87 -15.76
N ALA A 601 -15.62 13.25 -16.56
CA ALA A 601 -15.20 12.44 -17.69
C ALA A 601 -14.61 13.29 -18.83
N HIS A 602 -13.38 12.98 -19.24
CA HIS A 602 -12.81 13.53 -20.48
C HIS A 602 -13.61 13.00 -21.70
N LYS A 603 -14.09 11.75 -21.62
CA LYS A 603 -14.80 10.99 -22.64
C LYS A 603 -16.25 10.77 -22.18
N PRO A 604 -17.26 11.41 -22.80
CA PRO A 604 -18.64 11.33 -22.30
C PRO A 604 -19.23 9.92 -22.36
N TYR A 605 -19.82 9.45 -21.27
CA TYR A 605 -20.68 8.26 -21.28
C TYR A 605 -22.00 8.58 -22.00
N GLN A 606 -22.43 7.70 -22.89
CA GLN A 606 -23.68 7.89 -23.65
C GLN A 606 -24.84 7.22 -22.91
N ILE A 607 -25.54 8.00 -22.08
CA ILE A 607 -26.77 7.54 -21.42
C ILE A 607 -27.93 7.54 -22.42
N SER A 608 -28.81 6.54 -22.36
CA SER A 608 -29.97 6.41 -23.25
C SER A 608 -31.18 5.83 -22.50
N PRO A 609 -32.41 5.93 -23.06
CA PRO A 609 -33.63 5.41 -22.41
C PRO A 609 -33.57 3.90 -22.12
N GLU A 610 -32.82 3.14 -22.92
CA GLU A 610 -32.62 1.69 -22.78
C GLU A 610 -31.53 1.33 -21.75
N ARG A 611 -30.76 2.33 -21.27
CA ARG A 611 -29.70 2.18 -20.25
C ARG A 611 -29.80 3.27 -19.19
N PRO A 612 -30.83 3.24 -18.32
CA PRO A 612 -30.85 4.04 -17.12
C PRO A 612 -29.69 3.64 -16.20
N ILE A 613 -29.10 4.62 -15.51
CA ILE A 613 -28.06 4.38 -14.51
C ILE A 613 -28.71 4.07 -13.16
N ARG A 614 -28.24 3.04 -12.46
CA ARG A 614 -28.70 2.65 -11.12
C ARG A 614 -27.58 2.09 -10.26
N PHE A 615 -27.44 2.53 -9.02
CA PHE A 615 -26.51 1.91 -8.06
C PHE A 615 -26.97 2.08 -6.61
N SER A 616 -26.40 1.25 -5.73
CA SER A 616 -26.74 1.14 -4.32
C SER A 616 -25.49 1.30 -3.45
N CYS A 617 -25.63 2.00 -2.32
CA CYS A 617 -24.58 2.17 -1.33
C CYS A 617 -25.18 2.22 0.09
N LYS A 618 -24.34 2.25 1.12
CA LYS A 618 -24.74 2.37 2.52
C LYS A 618 -23.97 3.51 3.18
N ILE A 619 -24.68 4.46 3.79
CA ILE A 619 -24.13 5.61 4.53
C ILE A 619 -24.07 5.22 6.01
N LEU A 620 -22.88 4.88 6.50
CA LEU A 620 -22.62 4.47 7.88
C LEU A 620 -22.58 5.69 8.82
N ALA A 621 -23.26 5.61 9.97
CA ALA A 621 -23.12 6.57 11.07
C ALA A 621 -23.40 5.90 12.43
N GLU A 622 -22.37 5.74 13.27
CA GLU A 622 -22.44 5.06 14.58
C GLU A 622 -21.59 5.81 15.63
N GLY A 623 -22.01 5.82 16.90
CA GLY A 623 -21.24 6.40 18.01
C GLY A 623 -20.86 5.34 19.05
N GLY A 624 -19.74 5.56 19.74
CA GLY A 624 -19.17 4.61 20.70
C GLY A 624 -18.30 3.52 20.06
N VAL A 625 -17.81 3.74 18.83
CA VAL A 625 -17.01 2.79 18.04
C VAL A 625 -15.79 3.48 17.41
N GLY A 626 -14.76 2.72 17.04
CA GLY A 626 -13.54 3.25 16.41
C GLY A 626 -13.46 2.96 14.91
N ILE A 627 -12.41 3.47 14.27
CA ILE A 627 -12.23 3.35 12.81
C ILE A 627 -12.22 1.91 12.26
N LEU A 628 -11.71 0.93 13.01
CA LEU A 628 -11.64 -0.47 12.57
C LEU A 628 -13.00 -1.16 12.55
N ASP A 629 -13.97 -0.66 13.33
CA ASP A 629 -15.34 -1.15 13.33
C ASP A 629 -16.02 -0.92 11.96
N ALA A 630 -15.53 0.01 11.14
CA ALA A 630 -15.99 0.23 9.77
C ALA A 630 -15.79 -1.01 8.87
N VAL A 631 -14.70 -1.75 9.06
CA VAL A 631 -14.41 -3.00 8.33
C VAL A 631 -15.40 -4.08 8.76
N GLU A 632 -15.72 -4.16 10.06
CA GLU A 632 -16.74 -5.06 10.57
C GLU A 632 -18.15 -4.69 10.08
N ARG A 633 -18.49 -3.40 9.97
CA ARG A 633 -19.77 -2.97 9.39
C ARG A 633 -19.87 -3.30 7.90
N TRP A 634 -18.75 -3.25 7.16
CA TRP A 634 -18.72 -3.73 5.77
C TRP A 634 -18.96 -5.25 5.70
N ILE A 635 -18.31 -6.03 6.58
CA ILE A 635 -18.51 -7.49 6.70
C ILE A 635 -19.94 -7.83 7.18
N GLU A 636 -20.54 -7.04 8.07
CA GLU A 636 -21.92 -7.17 8.55
C GLU A 636 -22.93 -6.86 7.42
N ALA A 637 -22.58 -5.96 6.50
CA ALA A 637 -23.44 -5.49 5.41
C ALA A 637 -23.35 -6.32 4.11
N TYR A 638 -22.20 -6.92 3.80
CA TYR A 638 -21.92 -7.64 2.55
C TYR A 638 -21.47 -9.09 2.75
N GLY A 639 -21.12 -9.48 3.97
CA GLY A 639 -20.53 -10.78 4.29
C GLY A 639 -19.02 -10.82 4.10
N LEU A 640 -18.33 -11.64 4.90
CA LEU A 640 -16.94 -12.02 4.65
C LEU A 640 -16.92 -13.18 3.64
N PRO A 641 -16.38 -13.00 2.41
CA PRO A 641 -16.43 -14.01 1.37
C PRO A 641 -15.70 -15.29 1.79
N ASP A 642 -16.21 -16.44 1.36
CA ASP A 642 -15.46 -17.70 1.48
C ASP A 642 -14.21 -17.65 0.58
N PRO A 643 -13.09 -18.31 0.96
CA PRO A 643 -11.96 -18.52 0.08
C PRO A 643 -12.40 -19.11 -1.27
N GLN A 644 -11.66 -18.79 -2.33
CA GLN A 644 -11.83 -19.47 -3.61
C GLN A 644 -11.61 -20.99 -3.44
N PRO A 645 -12.17 -21.82 -4.33
CA PRO A 645 -11.73 -23.21 -4.44
C PRO A 645 -10.20 -23.26 -4.64
N GLN A 646 -9.51 -24.19 -3.98
CA GLN A 646 -8.07 -24.35 -4.20
C GLN A 646 -7.80 -24.70 -5.68
N PRO A 647 -6.77 -24.13 -6.33
CA PRO A 647 -6.46 -24.39 -7.74
C PRO A 647 -5.96 -25.84 -7.98
N ARG A 648 -5.53 -26.52 -6.92
CA ARG A 648 -4.98 -27.87 -6.86
C ARG A 648 -5.40 -28.51 -5.54
N SER A 649 -5.24 -29.82 -5.38
CA SER A 649 -5.31 -30.43 -4.05
C SER A 649 -4.07 -30.12 -3.19
N ASP A 650 -4.19 -30.29 -1.87
CA ASP A 650 -3.06 -30.21 -0.94
C ASP A 650 -1.90 -31.19 -1.29
N GLU A 651 -2.17 -32.31 -2.00
CA GLU A 651 -1.17 -33.31 -2.41
C GLU A 651 -0.34 -32.80 -3.59
N GLU A 652 -1.02 -32.18 -4.56
CA GLU A 652 -0.41 -31.52 -5.71
C GLU A 652 0.32 -30.23 -5.30
N GLU A 653 -0.14 -29.53 -4.26
CA GLU A 653 0.59 -28.41 -3.64
C GLU A 653 1.90 -28.88 -3.00
N LEU A 654 1.85 -29.90 -2.13
CA LEU A 654 3.04 -30.39 -1.45
C LEU A 654 4.11 -30.82 -2.46
N LEU A 655 3.72 -31.52 -3.53
CA LEU A 655 4.62 -31.92 -4.63
C LEU A 655 5.15 -30.74 -5.45
N LEU A 656 4.34 -29.70 -5.67
CA LEU A 656 4.75 -28.47 -6.37
C LEU A 656 5.77 -27.68 -5.54
N CYS A 657 5.48 -27.48 -4.26
CA CYS A 657 6.35 -26.79 -3.32
C CYS A 657 7.66 -27.56 -3.07
N ARG A 658 7.60 -28.89 -2.91
CA ARG A 658 8.79 -29.77 -2.85
C ARG A 658 9.69 -29.54 -4.05
N HIS A 659 9.13 -29.56 -5.27
CA HIS A 659 9.90 -29.36 -6.49
C HIS A 659 10.62 -28.01 -6.51
N ALA A 660 9.97 -26.93 -6.04
CA ALA A 660 10.65 -25.65 -5.92
C ALA A 660 11.84 -25.70 -4.93
N LEU A 661 11.67 -26.31 -3.75
CA LEU A 661 12.72 -26.41 -2.74
C LEU A 661 13.87 -27.35 -3.13
N MET A 662 13.60 -28.38 -3.94
CA MET A 662 14.60 -29.35 -4.40
C MET A 662 15.27 -28.95 -5.74
N GLU A 663 14.58 -28.25 -6.63
CA GLU A 663 15.09 -27.94 -7.96
C GLU A 663 15.19 -26.41 -8.16
N THR A 664 14.06 -25.70 -8.21
CA THR A 664 13.98 -24.31 -8.71
C THR A 664 14.75 -23.27 -7.88
N VAL A 665 14.70 -23.35 -6.55
CA VAL A 665 15.50 -22.47 -5.67
C VAL A 665 16.74 -23.17 -5.11
N TRP A 666 17.06 -24.38 -5.58
CA TRP A 666 18.31 -25.06 -5.23
C TRP A 666 19.47 -24.55 -6.10
N ASP A 667 20.69 -24.78 -5.62
CA ASP A 667 21.93 -24.52 -6.35
C ASP A 667 22.85 -25.73 -6.28
N GLU A 668 22.90 -26.53 -7.35
CA GLU A 668 23.80 -27.69 -7.41
C GLU A 668 25.29 -27.31 -7.40
N GLY A 669 25.63 -26.08 -7.82
CA GLY A 669 27.01 -25.59 -7.81
C GLY A 669 27.60 -25.41 -6.41
N THR A 670 26.78 -25.02 -5.43
CA THR A 670 27.20 -24.80 -4.03
C THR A 670 26.56 -25.76 -3.02
N GLY A 671 25.55 -26.55 -3.44
CA GLY A 671 24.78 -27.45 -2.59
C GLY A 671 23.92 -26.70 -1.56
N LYS A 672 23.27 -25.61 -1.97
CA LYS A 672 22.59 -24.64 -1.10
C LYS A 672 21.31 -24.12 -1.72
N SER A 673 20.46 -23.44 -0.95
CA SER A 673 19.18 -22.90 -1.42
C SER A 673 19.21 -21.37 -1.53
N ARG A 674 18.36 -20.81 -2.39
CA ARG A 674 18.16 -19.39 -2.60
C ARG A 674 16.86 -18.92 -1.94
N HIS A 675 16.79 -17.64 -1.57
CA HIS A 675 15.52 -17.02 -1.17
C HIS A 675 14.58 -16.85 -2.38
N CYS A 676 15.13 -16.32 -3.48
CA CYS A 676 14.47 -16.13 -4.76
C CYS A 676 15.29 -16.73 -5.90
N VAL A 677 14.65 -17.06 -7.03
CA VAL A 677 15.36 -17.53 -8.23
C VAL A 677 16.42 -16.51 -8.67
N GLY A 678 17.62 -17.00 -9.04
CA GLY A 678 18.76 -16.18 -9.46
C GLY A 678 19.53 -15.47 -8.32
N TRP A 679 19.01 -15.42 -7.09
CA TRP A 679 19.70 -14.77 -5.97
C TRP A 679 20.88 -15.62 -5.43
N LYS A 680 21.70 -15.02 -4.56
CA LYS A 680 22.85 -15.69 -3.93
C LYS A 680 22.36 -16.85 -3.01
N PRO A 681 22.89 -18.07 -3.17
CA PRO A 681 22.49 -19.21 -2.33
C PRO A 681 23.15 -19.20 -0.94
N ALA A 682 22.48 -19.84 0.03
CA ALA A 682 22.89 -19.97 1.42
C ALA A 682 22.39 -21.30 2.03
N ASN A 683 23.01 -21.74 3.14
CA ASN A 683 22.49 -22.87 3.90
C ASN A 683 21.14 -22.50 4.51
N THR A 684 20.11 -23.33 4.30
CA THR A 684 18.71 -22.99 4.66
C THR A 684 18.05 -24.11 5.47
N PRO A 685 18.28 -24.18 6.80
CA PRO A 685 17.68 -25.18 7.68
C PRO A 685 16.15 -25.16 7.74
N GLY A 686 15.51 -24.00 7.55
CA GLY A 686 14.05 -23.90 7.47
C GLY A 686 13.45 -24.73 6.33
N PHE A 687 14.06 -24.69 5.14
CA PHE A 687 13.63 -25.53 4.01
C PHE A 687 13.86 -27.02 4.31
N ALA A 688 14.95 -27.38 4.99
CA ALA A 688 15.19 -28.74 5.46
C ALA A 688 14.16 -29.20 6.52
N THR A 689 13.56 -28.28 7.28
CA THR A 689 12.45 -28.58 8.20
C THR A 689 11.18 -28.95 7.43
N LEU A 690 10.84 -28.19 6.40
CA LEU A 690 9.66 -28.44 5.55
C LEU A 690 9.83 -29.72 4.71
N LEU A 691 11.01 -29.94 4.15
CA LEU A 691 11.36 -31.19 3.46
C LEU A 691 11.38 -32.38 4.44
N TRP A 692 11.70 -32.19 5.72
CA TRP A 692 11.59 -33.26 6.72
C TRP A 692 10.13 -33.60 7.03
N LEU A 693 9.24 -32.62 7.19
CA LEU A 693 7.80 -32.86 7.33
C LEU A 693 7.21 -33.57 6.10
N ASP A 694 7.62 -33.16 4.90
CA ASP A 694 7.27 -33.85 3.64
C ASP A 694 7.81 -35.29 3.60
N TYR A 695 9.06 -35.53 3.99
CA TYR A 695 9.60 -36.90 4.13
C TYR A 695 8.77 -37.73 5.13
N LEU A 696 8.36 -37.16 6.25
CA LEU A 696 7.60 -37.87 7.26
C LEU A 696 6.19 -38.26 6.78
N ALA A 697 5.56 -37.44 5.94
CA ALA A 697 4.29 -37.73 5.27
C ALA A 697 4.43 -38.70 4.07
N SER A 698 5.45 -38.51 3.24
CA SER A 698 5.60 -39.22 1.96
C SER A 698 6.53 -40.43 1.99
N ARG A 699 7.46 -40.51 2.95
CA ARG A 699 8.53 -41.52 3.04
C ARG A 699 9.31 -41.67 1.73
N ASP A 700 9.61 -40.52 1.13
CA ASP A 700 10.35 -40.40 -0.12
C ASP A 700 11.84 -40.15 0.17
N GLU A 701 12.67 -41.17 -0.06
CA GLU A 701 14.05 -41.16 0.44
C GLU A 701 14.93 -40.10 -0.26
N GLU A 702 14.61 -39.67 -1.49
CA GLU A 702 15.30 -38.56 -2.18
C GLU A 702 15.14 -37.22 -1.41
N VAL A 703 13.95 -37.00 -0.81
CA VAL A 703 13.68 -35.84 0.05
C VAL A 703 14.55 -35.91 1.32
N ARG A 704 14.66 -37.09 1.92
CA ARG A 704 15.51 -37.31 3.10
C ARG A 704 17.00 -37.14 2.78
N GLU A 705 17.49 -37.66 1.66
CA GLU A 705 18.88 -37.45 1.24
C GLU A 705 19.19 -35.96 1.06
N ARG A 706 18.23 -35.16 0.58
CA ARG A 706 18.36 -33.70 0.50
C ARG A 706 18.39 -33.02 1.88
N VAL A 707 17.54 -33.43 2.82
CA VAL A 707 17.60 -32.97 4.23
C VAL A 707 18.96 -33.29 4.85
N GLU A 708 19.46 -34.52 4.67
CA GLU A 708 20.78 -34.95 5.14
C GLU A 708 21.93 -34.17 4.47
N LEU A 709 21.78 -33.76 3.20
CA LEU A 709 22.75 -32.91 2.51
C LEU A 709 22.77 -31.48 3.08
N ILE A 710 21.60 -30.84 3.25
CA ILE A 710 21.51 -29.48 3.82
C ILE A 710 22.08 -29.46 5.24
N ALA A 711 21.73 -30.43 6.08
CA ALA A 711 22.25 -30.54 7.43
C ALA A 711 23.79 -30.67 7.45
N ARG A 712 24.37 -31.56 6.62
CA ARG A 712 25.82 -31.75 6.53
C ARG A 712 26.55 -30.50 6.00
N ASN A 713 26.00 -29.85 4.97
CA ASN A 713 26.58 -28.61 4.42
C ASN A 713 26.55 -27.47 5.44
N THR A 714 25.46 -27.33 6.19
CA THR A 714 25.32 -26.33 7.26
C THR A 714 26.33 -26.59 8.39
N ILE A 715 26.42 -27.83 8.91
CA ILE A 715 27.38 -28.18 9.96
C ILE A 715 28.83 -27.98 9.51
N ARG A 716 29.15 -28.27 8.24
CA ARG A 716 30.49 -28.09 7.67
C ARG A 716 30.89 -26.61 7.56
N ASP A 717 29.98 -25.75 7.11
CA ASP A 717 30.29 -24.37 6.74
C ASP A 717 30.09 -23.37 7.90
N GLU A 718 29.11 -23.63 8.77
CA GLU A 718 28.65 -22.70 9.82
C GLU A 718 28.67 -23.33 11.23
N GLY A 719 29.06 -24.60 11.33
CA GLY A 719 29.05 -25.38 12.56
C GLY A 719 27.64 -25.82 13.00
N PRO A 720 27.52 -26.65 14.06
CA PRO A 720 26.24 -27.13 14.55
C PRO A 720 25.19 -26.05 14.84
N GLY A 721 25.61 -24.91 15.39
CA GLY A 721 24.72 -23.78 15.65
C GLY A 721 24.12 -23.14 14.39
N GLY A 722 24.74 -23.33 13.23
CA GLY A 722 24.19 -22.91 11.93
C GLY A 722 22.88 -23.61 11.58
N LEU A 723 22.56 -24.77 12.20
CA LEU A 723 21.26 -25.43 12.03
C LEU A 723 20.08 -24.60 12.57
N ALA A 724 20.34 -23.59 13.40
CA ALA A 724 19.35 -22.59 13.81
C ALA A 724 19.34 -21.34 12.90
N SER A 725 19.94 -21.38 11.71
CA SER A 725 19.90 -20.27 10.77
C SER A 725 18.48 -20.00 10.25
N THR A 726 18.05 -18.74 10.32
CA THR A 726 16.76 -18.24 9.82
C THR A 726 16.89 -17.60 8.42
N VAL A 727 17.99 -17.86 7.72
CA VAL A 727 18.26 -17.30 6.39
C VAL A 727 17.25 -17.84 5.36
N ASN A 728 16.88 -17.02 4.38
CA ASN A 728 15.93 -17.30 3.31
C ASN A 728 14.46 -17.57 3.73
N CYS A 729 14.15 -17.59 5.03
CA CYS A 729 12.80 -17.83 5.57
C CYS A 729 12.19 -16.56 6.18
N HIS A 730 10.86 -16.43 6.12
CA HIS A 730 10.11 -15.32 6.72
C HIS A 730 9.41 -15.71 8.03
N ILE A 731 8.93 -16.95 8.15
CA ILE A 731 8.16 -17.43 9.31
C ILE A 731 9.05 -18.28 10.22
N LEU A 732 9.77 -19.26 9.66
CA LEU A 732 10.56 -20.23 10.42
C LEU A 732 11.74 -19.57 11.16
N LYS A 733 11.81 -19.81 12.47
CA LYS A 733 12.81 -19.34 13.42
C LYS A 733 13.18 -20.46 14.42
N TRP A 734 14.29 -21.13 14.14
CA TRP A 734 15.00 -22.09 15.01
C TRP A 734 14.40 -23.51 15.17
N GLU A 735 13.52 -23.94 14.27
CA GLU A 735 12.82 -25.24 14.36
C GLU A 735 13.71 -26.45 14.01
N PHE A 736 14.58 -26.34 13.00
CA PHE A 736 15.30 -27.51 12.47
C PHE A 736 16.09 -28.33 13.50
N PRO A 737 16.77 -27.75 14.53
CA PRO A 737 17.45 -28.52 15.56
C PRO A 737 16.52 -29.40 16.42
N PHE A 738 15.23 -29.05 16.54
CA PHE A 738 14.21 -29.86 17.21
C PHE A 738 13.84 -31.09 16.37
N TYR A 739 13.71 -30.94 15.05
CA TYR A 739 13.43 -32.06 14.15
C TYR A 739 14.66 -32.95 13.89
N TRP A 740 15.87 -32.36 13.83
CA TRP A 740 17.07 -33.05 13.32
C TRP A 740 18.12 -33.42 14.38
N GLY A 741 18.34 -32.58 15.39
CA GLY A 741 19.37 -32.73 16.43
C GLY A 741 20.33 -31.53 16.53
N TYR A 742 21.38 -31.65 17.36
CA TYR A 742 22.25 -30.53 17.79
C TYR A 742 21.47 -29.38 18.48
N LEU A 743 20.43 -29.76 19.23
CA LEU A 743 19.47 -28.84 19.81
C LEU A 743 20.11 -27.84 20.80
N ARG A 744 21.11 -28.28 21.57
CA ARG A 744 21.87 -27.43 22.50
C ARG A 744 22.62 -26.31 21.77
N GLU A 745 23.36 -26.66 20.71
CA GLU A 745 24.12 -25.70 19.92
C GLU A 745 23.21 -24.74 19.14
N GLY A 746 22.05 -25.21 18.68
CA GLY A 746 21.01 -24.39 18.06
C GLY A 746 20.41 -23.36 19.02
N VAL A 747 20.01 -23.78 20.23
CA VAL A 747 19.52 -22.88 21.28
C VAL A 747 20.58 -21.86 21.69
N GLN A 748 21.85 -22.27 21.82
CA GLN A 748 22.95 -21.34 22.08
C GLN A 748 23.19 -20.35 20.94
N ALA A 749 22.91 -20.70 19.69
CA ALA A 749 22.95 -19.77 18.55
C ALA A 749 21.80 -18.75 18.60
N ALA A 750 20.57 -19.20 18.85
CA ALA A 750 19.41 -18.33 19.07
C ALA A 750 19.64 -17.36 20.25
N ARG A 751 20.22 -17.85 21.37
CA ARG A 751 20.59 -17.02 22.53
C ARG A 751 21.52 -15.86 22.14
N ARG A 752 22.55 -16.12 21.32
CA ARG A 752 23.47 -15.07 20.83
C ARG A 752 22.77 -14.03 19.95
N GLN A 753 21.87 -14.47 19.07
CA GLN A 753 21.06 -13.59 18.22
C GLN A 753 20.16 -12.68 19.07
N VAL A 754 19.44 -13.27 20.04
CA VAL A 754 18.51 -12.56 20.91
C VAL A 754 19.22 -11.59 21.86
N TYR A 755 20.35 -11.98 22.46
CA TYR A 755 21.11 -11.09 23.34
C TYR A 755 21.69 -9.88 22.57
N SER A 756 22.01 -10.04 21.28
CA SER A 756 22.38 -8.90 20.42
C SER A 756 21.21 -7.93 20.21
N LEU A 757 19.98 -8.43 20.04
CA LEU A 757 18.77 -7.58 19.96
C LEU A 757 18.49 -6.87 21.29
N ILE A 758 18.65 -7.56 22.44
CA ILE A 758 18.48 -6.97 23.78
C ILE A 758 19.50 -5.84 24.01
N GLN A 759 20.76 -6.02 23.57
CA GLN A 759 21.80 -4.97 23.64
C GLN A 759 21.51 -3.75 22.74
N GLN A 760 20.65 -3.89 21.74
CA GLN A 760 20.19 -2.80 20.86
C GLN A 760 18.88 -2.16 21.34
N GLN A 761 18.27 -2.65 22.43
CA GLN A 761 17.01 -2.12 22.95
C GLN A 761 17.25 -0.84 23.76
N GLU A 762 16.47 0.20 23.47
CA GLU A 762 16.57 1.50 24.12
C GLU A 762 16.03 1.47 25.58
N PRO A 763 16.38 2.46 26.43
CA PRO A 763 15.95 2.49 27.83
C PRO A 763 14.42 2.49 28.05
N ASP A 764 13.62 2.93 27.09
CA ASP A 764 12.16 2.90 27.10
C ASP A 764 11.55 1.53 26.70
N GLY A 765 12.33 0.66 26.02
CA GLY A 765 11.87 -0.62 25.47
C GLY A 765 11.74 -0.64 23.95
N SER A 766 11.94 0.49 23.29
CA SER A 766 11.88 0.60 21.83
C SER A 766 13.11 0.02 21.13
N TRP A 767 12.93 -0.23 19.84
CA TRP A 767 14.03 -0.24 18.88
C TRP A 767 13.73 0.84 17.83
N ARG A 768 14.73 1.65 17.53
CA ARG A 768 14.60 2.86 16.70
C ARG A 768 15.14 2.65 15.30
N PHE A 769 14.66 3.44 14.36
CA PHE A 769 15.16 3.43 12.99
C PHE A 769 16.62 3.89 12.97
N ARG A 770 17.47 3.07 12.35
CA ARG A 770 18.89 3.32 12.12
C ARG A 770 19.18 2.97 10.65
N PRO A 771 19.35 3.94 9.75
CA PRO A 771 19.64 3.66 8.34
C PRO A 771 21.02 3.00 8.22
N LYS A 772 21.19 2.14 7.21
CA LYS A 772 22.43 1.37 6.98
C LYS A 772 23.41 2.09 6.07
N ASP A 773 22.89 2.98 5.23
CA ASP A 773 23.56 3.65 4.12
C ASP A 773 22.81 4.94 3.77
N GLU A 774 23.32 5.69 2.78
CA GLU A 774 22.70 6.95 2.35
C GLU A 774 21.30 6.73 1.77
N LYS A 775 21.10 5.64 1.02
CA LYS A 775 19.82 5.34 0.34
C LYS A 775 18.70 5.05 1.33
N THR A 776 19.00 4.32 2.40
CA THR A 776 18.03 4.04 3.47
C THR A 776 17.80 5.24 4.40
N ARG A 777 18.69 6.24 4.42
CA ARG A 777 18.49 7.48 5.21
C ARG A 777 17.31 8.33 4.70
N GLU A 778 16.99 8.26 3.40
CA GLU A 778 15.83 8.97 2.86
C GLU A 778 14.49 8.42 3.41
N LEU A 779 14.43 7.15 3.83
CA LEU A 779 13.19 6.46 4.24
C LEU A 779 12.59 6.89 5.59
N GLY A 780 13.26 7.75 6.36
CA GLY A 780 12.77 8.17 7.66
C GLY A 780 13.82 8.85 8.52
N ARG A 781 13.38 9.52 9.59
CA ARG A 781 14.28 10.20 10.52
C ARG A 781 14.99 9.17 11.41
N GLU A 782 16.32 9.20 11.44
CA GLU A 782 17.07 8.35 12.37
C GLU A 782 16.65 8.66 13.83
N GLY A 783 16.40 7.61 14.61
CA GLY A 783 15.97 7.72 15.99
C GLY A 783 14.46 7.69 16.19
N ASP A 784 13.63 7.81 15.15
CA ASP A 784 12.19 7.57 15.26
C ASP A 784 11.89 6.08 15.55
N ALA A 785 10.74 5.79 16.15
CA ALA A 785 10.28 4.43 16.41
C ALA A 785 8.88 4.23 15.81
N VAL A 786 8.68 3.08 15.15
CA VAL A 786 7.40 2.67 14.57
C VAL A 786 7.13 1.20 14.92
N LEU A 787 5.87 0.76 14.73
CA LEU A 787 5.41 -0.54 15.22
C LEU A 787 6.25 -1.70 14.66
N GLY A 788 6.44 -1.80 13.35
CA GLY A 788 7.07 -2.96 12.71
C GLY A 788 8.54 -3.16 13.11
N ILE A 789 9.30 -2.05 13.25
CA ILE A 789 10.67 -2.06 13.79
C ILE A 789 10.71 -2.65 15.21
N CYS A 790 9.74 -2.29 16.06
CA CYS A 790 9.65 -2.83 17.42
C CYS A 790 9.13 -4.29 17.44
N ALA A 791 8.03 -4.56 16.74
CA ALA A 791 7.29 -5.81 16.77
C ALA A 791 8.09 -6.99 16.20
N SER A 792 8.80 -6.79 15.08
CA SER A 792 9.68 -7.81 14.47
C SER A 792 10.74 -8.34 15.45
N ARG A 793 11.29 -7.45 16.28
CA ARG A 793 12.29 -7.75 17.30
C ARG A 793 11.64 -8.30 18.57
N ALA A 794 10.54 -7.69 19.05
CA ALA A 794 9.76 -8.17 20.19
C ALA A 794 9.31 -9.63 20.00
N LEU A 795 8.71 -9.96 18.85
CA LEU A 795 8.33 -11.32 18.45
C LEU A 795 9.51 -12.29 18.52
N THR A 796 10.69 -11.88 18.03
CA THR A 796 11.88 -12.74 18.01
C THR A 796 12.42 -12.96 19.43
N VAL A 797 12.50 -11.91 20.26
CA VAL A 797 12.88 -12.01 21.68
C VAL A 797 11.87 -12.86 22.47
N LEU A 798 10.56 -12.68 22.24
CA LEU A 798 9.50 -13.38 22.93
C LEU A 798 9.40 -14.87 22.53
N LYS A 799 9.55 -15.23 21.25
CA LYS A 799 9.62 -16.66 20.86
C LYS A 799 10.75 -17.39 21.56
N PHE A 800 11.92 -16.76 21.71
CA PHE A 800 13.03 -17.33 22.49
C PHE A 800 12.70 -17.42 23.99
N ALA A 801 12.03 -16.40 24.54
CA ALA A 801 11.57 -16.38 25.93
C ALA A 801 10.52 -17.47 26.23
N ARG A 802 9.61 -17.76 25.29
CA ARG A 802 8.69 -18.92 25.36
C ARG A 802 9.48 -20.22 25.40
N ILE A 803 10.43 -20.41 24.50
CA ILE A 803 11.16 -21.68 24.38
C ILE A 803 12.03 -21.92 25.63
N THR A 804 12.81 -20.93 26.05
CA THR A 804 13.87 -21.11 27.05
C THR A 804 13.50 -20.71 28.47
N GLY A 805 12.46 -19.89 28.66
CA GLY A 805 12.17 -19.30 29.97
C GLY A 805 13.24 -18.31 30.46
N ASP A 806 14.04 -17.75 29.56
CA ASP A 806 15.06 -16.76 29.89
C ASP A 806 14.45 -15.45 30.39
N GLU A 807 14.64 -15.12 31.67
CA GLU A 807 14.02 -13.96 32.31
C GLU A 807 14.44 -12.62 31.69
N LYS A 808 15.63 -12.50 31.06
CA LYS A 808 16.04 -11.26 30.39
C LYS A 808 15.33 -11.08 29.06
N ALA A 809 15.11 -12.16 28.33
CA ALA A 809 14.28 -12.15 27.13
C ALA A 809 12.80 -11.89 27.48
N VAL A 810 12.28 -12.46 28.57
CA VAL A 810 10.94 -12.14 29.11
C VAL A 810 10.84 -10.65 29.45
N GLU A 811 11.79 -10.10 30.23
CA GLU A 811 11.77 -8.68 30.62
C GLU A 811 11.83 -7.76 29.40
N SER A 812 12.81 -7.98 28.50
CA SER A 812 13.02 -7.18 27.29
C SER A 812 11.81 -7.23 26.34
N GLY A 813 11.24 -8.42 26.12
CA GLY A 813 10.07 -8.61 25.26
C GLY A 813 8.82 -7.93 25.83
N LEU A 814 8.51 -8.14 27.11
CA LEU A 814 7.36 -7.50 27.76
C LEU A 814 7.54 -5.98 27.88
N LYS A 815 8.78 -5.48 27.98
CA LYS A 815 9.10 -4.04 27.92
C LYS A 815 8.83 -3.47 26.53
N ALA A 816 9.13 -4.21 25.47
CA ALA A 816 8.80 -3.80 24.10
C ALA A 816 7.29 -3.74 23.85
N LEU A 817 6.51 -4.72 24.33
CA LEU A 817 5.03 -4.68 24.22
C LEU A 817 4.45 -3.43 24.88
N ARG A 818 4.90 -3.09 26.10
CA ARG A 818 4.48 -1.85 26.80
C ARG A 818 4.86 -0.56 26.06
N PHE A 819 5.92 -0.56 25.26
CA PHE A 819 6.24 0.56 24.37
C PHE A 819 5.33 0.58 23.14
N MET A 820 5.04 -0.60 22.56
CA MET A 820 4.17 -0.76 21.39
C MET A 820 2.71 -0.34 21.64
N ASP A 821 2.26 -0.31 22.90
CA ASP A 821 0.95 0.23 23.30
C ASP A 821 0.70 1.69 22.89
N GLY A 822 1.77 2.46 22.63
CA GLY A 822 1.68 3.82 22.10
C GLY A 822 1.08 3.89 20.70
N PHE A 823 1.37 2.92 19.83
CA PHE A 823 0.95 2.94 18.41
C PHE A 823 -0.53 2.55 18.21
N LYS A 824 -1.11 2.98 17.09
CA LYS A 824 -2.49 2.64 16.67
C LYS A 824 -2.54 2.16 15.22
N VAL A 825 -1.82 2.83 14.31
CA VAL A 825 -1.62 2.38 12.92
C VAL A 825 -0.42 1.41 12.83
N PRO A 826 -0.50 0.30 12.08
CA PRO A 826 0.60 -0.65 11.95
C PRO A 826 1.67 -0.13 10.99
N ARG A 827 2.58 0.73 11.47
CA ARG A 827 3.57 1.41 10.59
C ARG A 827 4.93 0.68 10.52
N GLY A 828 5.50 0.61 9.32
CA GLY A 828 6.91 0.35 9.01
C GLY A 828 7.57 -0.90 9.63
N ALA A 829 7.47 -2.05 8.95
CA ALA A 829 8.36 -3.20 9.10
C ALA A 829 9.39 -3.27 7.96
N GLN A 830 9.03 -2.91 6.73
CA GLN A 830 9.88 -2.98 5.53
C GLN A 830 10.94 -1.85 5.41
N SER A 831 11.58 -1.46 6.51
CA SER A 831 12.49 -0.29 6.61
C SER A 831 13.85 -0.45 5.90
N TRP A 832 13.96 -1.35 4.92
CA TRP A 832 15.08 -1.48 3.99
C TRP A 832 14.75 -0.88 2.61
N GLU A 833 13.48 -0.62 2.33
CA GLU A 833 13.02 -0.06 1.04
C GLU A 833 11.79 0.86 1.14
N CYS A 834 10.89 0.62 2.10
CA CYS A 834 9.70 1.43 2.30
C CYS A 834 9.95 2.55 3.33
N PRO A 835 9.42 3.77 3.11
CA PRO A 835 9.32 4.82 4.12
C PRO A 835 8.71 4.33 5.44
N ILE A 836 9.35 4.61 6.58
CA ILE A 836 9.01 3.97 7.86
C ILE A 836 7.64 4.36 8.42
N TYR A 837 7.04 5.45 7.92
CA TYR A 837 5.73 5.95 8.36
C TYR A 837 4.55 5.29 7.62
N GLU A 838 4.81 4.49 6.60
CA GLU A 838 3.78 3.79 5.83
C GLU A 838 3.04 2.74 6.67
N PRO A 839 1.69 2.67 6.58
CA PRO A 839 0.92 1.52 7.05
C PRO A 839 1.38 0.26 6.32
N ASP A 840 1.59 -0.84 7.06
CA ASP A 840 2.35 -2.03 6.65
C ASP A 840 1.71 -3.31 7.25
N ILE A 841 1.35 -4.28 6.41
CA ILE A 841 0.68 -5.53 6.86
C ILE A 841 1.64 -6.45 7.63
N LEU A 842 2.95 -6.39 7.35
CA LEU A 842 3.97 -7.16 8.04
C LEU A 842 4.23 -6.60 9.46
N ALA A 843 4.08 -5.29 9.64
CA ALA A 843 4.05 -4.66 10.97
C ALA A 843 2.86 -5.17 11.80
N ALA A 844 1.67 -5.31 11.20
CA ALA A 844 0.52 -5.93 11.85
C ALA A 844 0.79 -7.42 12.18
N ALA A 845 1.33 -8.19 11.22
CA ALA A 845 1.68 -9.60 11.40
C ALA A 845 2.61 -9.85 12.59
N TYR A 846 3.70 -9.09 12.68
CA TYR A 846 4.65 -9.21 13.77
C TYR A 846 4.08 -8.74 15.11
N ALA A 847 3.15 -7.78 15.11
CA ALA A 847 2.47 -7.37 16.33
C ALA A 847 1.50 -8.45 16.84
N VAL A 848 0.70 -9.08 15.98
CA VAL A 848 -0.13 -10.25 16.33
C VAL A 848 0.74 -11.34 16.96
N GLY A 849 1.84 -11.71 16.28
CA GLY A 849 2.78 -12.73 16.78
C GLY A 849 3.42 -12.36 18.12
N ALA A 850 3.91 -11.13 18.28
CA ALA A 850 4.54 -10.68 19.52
C ALA A 850 3.59 -10.73 20.72
N TYR A 851 2.34 -10.28 20.54
CA TYR A 851 1.33 -10.33 21.61
C TYR A 851 0.84 -11.76 21.92
N VAL A 852 0.72 -12.64 20.92
CA VAL A 852 0.42 -14.07 21.15
C VAL A 852 1.55 -14.78 21.91
N GLU A 853 2.82 -14.53 21.57
CA GLU A 853 3.97 -15.06 22.30
C GLU A 853 4.03 -14.50 23.75
N GLY A 854 3.71 -13.21 23.93
CA GLY A 854 3.51 -12.61 25.25
C GLY A 854 2.42 -13.31 26.08
N TYR A 855 1.26 -13.60 25.48
CA TYR A 855 0.20 -14.37 26.13
C TYR A 855 0.67 -15.78 26.52
N ARG A 856 1.29 -16.55 25.61
CA ARG A 856 1.79 -17.91 25.88
C ARG A 856 2.69 -17.93 27.13
N ILE A 857 3.61 -16.96 27.25
CA ILE A 857 4.52 -16.81 28.41
C ILE A 857 3.78 -16.41 29.70
N THR A 858 2.84 -15.46 29.63
CA THR A 858 2.27 -14.81 30.81
C THR A 858 0.96 -15.43 31.31
N GLY A 859 0.02 -15.71 30.40
CA GLY A 859 -1.39 -15.97 30.69
C GLY A 859 -2.25 -14.70 30.79
N ASP A 860 -1.78 -13.56 30.27
CA ASP A 860 -2.51 -12.28 30.33
C ASP A 860 -3.43 -12.09 29.10
N GLU A 861 -4.74 -12.21 29.33
CA GLU A 861 -5.81 -12.06 28.33
C GLU A 861 -5.79 -10.69 27.62
N GLU A 862 -5.28 -9.62 28.25
CA GLU A 862 -5.13 -8.33 27.59
C GLU A 862 -4.20 -8.44 26.37
N MET A 863 -3.22 -9.34 26.40
CA MET A 863 -2.33 -9.58 25.26
C MET A 863 -3.05 -10.25 24.09
N LEU A 864 -4.02 -11.14 24.32
CA LEU A 864 -4.88 -11.66 23.24
C LEU A 864 -5.78 -10.56 22.66
N ARG A 865 -6.32 -9.69 23.51
CA ARG A 865 -7.10 -8.52 23.04
C ARG A 865 -6.26 -7.55 22.20
N LYS A 866 -4.97 -7.40 22.52
CA LYS A 866 -4.00 -6.61 21.73
C LYS A 866 -3.63 -7.30 20.43
N ALA A 867 -3.41 -8.62 20.44
CA ALA A 867 -3.20 -9.40 19.22
C ALA A 867 -4.42 -9.30 18.28
N GLU A 868 -5.64 -9.39 18.80
CA GLU A 868 -6.86 -9.20 18.01
C GLU A 868 -7.01 -7.77 17.46
N TYR A 869 -6.63 -6.75 18.22
CA TYR A 869 -6.56 -5.38 17.69
C TYR A 869 -5.62 -5.29 16.46
N TRP A 870 -4.40 -5.82 16.56
CA TRP A 870 -3.46 -5.80 15.43
C TRP A 870 -3.92 -6.70 14.26
N ALA A 871 -4.65 -7.78 14.52
CA ALA A 871 -5.32 -8.56 13.48
C ALA A 871 -6.36 -7.71 12.75
N ARG A 872 -7.23 -6.96 13.46
CA ARG A 872 -8.18 -6.03 12.83
C ARG A 872 -7.47 -4.98 11.94
N THR A 873 -6.28 -4.49 12.33
CA THR A 873 -5.50 -3.55 11.50
C THR A 873 -4.92 -4.14 10.22
N GLY A 874 -4.79 -5.47 10.11
CA GLY A 874 -4.29 -6.14 8.90
C GLY A 874 -5.35 -6.34 7.81
N LEU A 875 -6.65 -6.35 8.17
CA LEU A 875 -7.74 -6.59 7.22
C LEU A 875 -7.81 -5.57 6.05
N PRO A 876 -7.60 -4.24 6.25
CA PRO A 876 -7.61 -3.26 5.17
C PRO A 876 -6.59 -3.46 4.04
N PHE A 877 -5.60 -4.35 4.21
CA PHE A 877 -4.60 -4.68 3.18
C PHE A 877 -5.04 -5.82 2.26
N LEU A 878 -6.17 -6.47 2.56
CA LEU A 878 -6.67 -7.67 1.88
C LEU A 878 -7.83 -7.35 0.96
N TYR A 879 -7.78 -7.84 -0.27
CA TYR A 879 -8.92 -7.80 -1.19
C TYR A 879 -10.07 -8.70 -0.69
N LEU A 880 -11.13 -8.11 -0.12
CA LEU A 880 -12.35 -8.81 0.30
C LEU A 880 -13.39 -8.91 -0.84
N TRP A 881 -12.96 -8.77 -2.08
CA TRP A 881 -13.72 -8.95 -3.30
C TRP A 881 -12.78 -9.35 -4.45
N SER A 882 -13.31 -9.87 -5.55
CA SER A 882 -12.51 -10.24 -6.74
C SER A 882 -13.31 -10.14 -8.03
N LEU A 883 -12.66 -9.74 -9.12
CA LEU A 883 -13.24 -9.89 -10.46
C LEU A 883 -13.33 -11.39 -10.86
N PRO A 884 -14.37 -11.84 -11.58
CA PRO A 884 -14.57 -13.26 -11.90
C PRO A 884 -13.47 -13.91 -12.76
N ASP A 885 -12.71 -13.11 -13.51
CA ASP A 885 -11.54 -13.51 -14.31
C ASP A 885 -10.24 -13.63 -13.49
N ARG A 886 -10.25 -13.23 -12.21
CA ARG A 886 -9.04 -13.05 -11.37
C ARG A 886 -9.16 -13.79 -10.04
N PRO A 887 -9.19 -15.14 -10.03
CA PRO A 887 -9.40 -15.91 -8.80
C PRO A 887 -8.33 -15.63 -7.73
N GLY A 888 -7.07 -15.43 -8.14
CA GLY A 888 -5.98 -15.08 -7.23
C GLY A 888 -6.12 -13.70 -6.54
N MET A 889 -7.03 -12.84 -6.99
CA MET A 889 -7.29 -11.52 -6.39
C MET A 889 -7.94 -11.62 -5.01
N LEU A 890 -8.84 -12.58 -4.77
CA LEU A 890 -9.56 -12.68 -3.50
C LEU A 890 -8.59 -13.06 -2.38
N TYR A 891 -8.55 -12.29 -1.30
CA TYR A 891 -7.55 -12.37 -0.22
C TYR A 891 -6.09 -12.17 -0.68
N ALA A 892 -5.85 -11.56 -1.84
CA ALA A 892 -4.53 -11.03 -2.16
C ALA A 892 -4.19 -9.88 -1.20
N SER A 893 -2.93 -9.80 -0.76
CA SER A 893 -2.46 -8.79 0.21
C SER A 893 -1.52 -7.77 -0.44
N ILE A 894 -1.85 -6.47 -0.38
CA ILE A 894 -0.85 -5.43 -0.68
C ILE A 894 0.09 -5.26 0.53
N PRO A 895 1.38 -4.91 0.33
CA PRO A 895 2.37 -4.88 1.43
C PRO A 895 2.17 -3.68 2.36
N VAL A 896 2.08 -2.49 1.74
CA VAL A 896 2.05 -1.19 2.38
C VAL A 896 1.03 -0.27 1.71
N PHE A 897 0.54 0.73 2.43
CA PHE A 897 -0.23 1.84 1.83
C PHE A 897 0.74 2.94 1.40
N GLY A 898 1.62 2.62 0.45
CA GLY A 898 2.73 3.47 0.06
C GLY A 898 3.62 2.88 -1.04
N THR A 899 4.94 2.96 -0.83
CA THR A 899 5.93 2.90 -1.91
C THR A 899 7.26 2.26 -1.51
N THR A 900 7.97 1.72 -2.50
CA THR A 900 9.42 1.49 -2.38
C THR A 900 10.17 2.76 -2.84
N PHE A 901 11.03 3.31 -1.97
CA PHE A 901 11.80 4.55 -2.15
C PHE A 901 11.01 5.72 -2.77
N TYR A 902 9.81 6.01 -2.25
CA TYR A 902 8.91 7.10 -2.69
C TYR A 902 8.37 6.99 -4.13
N THR A 903 8.93 6.12 -4.97
CA THR A 903 8.84 6.21 -6.43
C THR A 903 8.29 4.96 -7.10
N HIS A 904 8.21 3.84 -6.39
CA HIS A 904 7.56 2.61 -6.87
C HIS A 904 6.27 2.35 -6.07
N SER A 905 5.11 2.45 -6.73
CA SER A 905 3.78 2.36 -6.11
C SER A 905 3.34 0.92 -5.79
N TRP A 906 3.03 0.64 -4.53
CA TRP A 906 2.38 -0.62 -4.13
C TRP A 906 0.84 -0.55 -4.10
N PHE A 907 0.25 0.64 -4.32
CA PHE A 907 -1.21 0.82 -4.37
C PHE A 907 -1.86 -0.04 -5.46
N GLY A 908 -2.60 -1.07 -5.03
CA GLY A 908 -3.26 -2.04 -5.91
C GLY A 908 -2.36 -3.14 -6.50
N VAL A 909 -1.15 -3.33 -5.95
CA VAL A 909 -0.21 -4.39 -6.34
C VAL A 909 0.01 -5.31 -5.14
N PRO A 910 -0.59 -6.53 -5.12
CA PRO A 910 -0.32 -7.50 -4.07
C PRO A 910 1.14 -7.94 -4.03
N VAL A 911 1.64 -8.14 -2.81
CA VAL A 911 2.94 -8.73 -2.48
C VAL A 911 2.70 -9.83 -1.45
N GLN A 912 2.40 -11.03 -1.95
CA GLN A 912 1.67 -12.05 -1.19
C GLN A 912 2.47 -12.66 -0.02
N TRP A 913 3.81 -12.57 -0.04
CA TRP A 913 4.64 -13.13 1.03
C TRP A 913 4.38 -12.42 2.36
N ASN A 914 4.12 -11.11 2.36
CA ASN A 914 3.75 -10.34 3.56
C ASN A 914 2.42 -10.83 4.14
N GLY A 915 1.42 -11.03 3.28
CA GLY A 915 0.14 -11.63 3.66
C GLY A 915 0.28 -13.02 4.25
N LEU A 916 1.15 -13.87 3.72
CA LEU A 916 1.36 -15.22 4.25
C LEU A 916 2.01 -15.23 5.65
N VAL A 917 2.89 -14.28 5.96
CA VAL A 917 3.40 -14.09 7.32
C VAL A 917 2.26 -13.67 8.26
N TYR A 918 1.41 -12.74 7.82
CA TYR A 918 0.21 -12.32 8.55
C TYR A 918 -0.78 -13.49 8.78
N ALA A 919 -1.06 -14.28 7.74
CA ALA A 919 -1.90 -15.48 7.80
C ALA A 919 -1.41 -16.48 8.84
N TYR A 920 -0.10 -16.70 8.95
CA TYR A 920 0.45 -17.62 9.94
C TYR A 920 0.20 -17.14 11.38
N TYR A 921 0.45 -15.86 11.68
CA TYR A 921 0.19 -15.33 13.02
C TYR A 921 -1.32 -15.19 13.33
N LEU A 922 -2.19 -15.05 12.32
CA LEU A 922 -3.64 -15.26 12.50
C LEU A 922 -3.99 -16.69 12.90
N GLN A 923 -3.30 -17.71 12.36
CA GLN A 923 -3.50 -19.10 12.81
C GLN A 923 -3.01 -19.32 14.25
N GLN A 924 -1.93 -18.66 14.67
CA GLN A 924 -1.49 -18.71 16.08
C GLN A 924 -2.49 -18.01 17.01
N LEU A 925 -3.06 -16.87 16.61
CA LEU A 925 -4.14 -16.20 17.35
C LEU A 925 -5.39 -17.11 17.44
N ALA A 926 -5.76 -17.79 16.35
CA ALA A 926 -6.94 -18.67 16.29
C ALA A 926 -6.85 -19.94 17.17
N LYS A 927 -5.68 -20.27 17.74
CA LYS A 927 -5.54 -21.31 18.77
C LYS A 927 -6.05 -20.87 20.15
N HIS A 928 -6.18 -19.57 20.37
CA HIS A 928 -6.51 -18.99 21.68
C HIS A 928 -7.74 -18.06 21.63
N ASN A 929 -8.02 -17.46 20.46
CA ASN A 929 -9.20 -16.65 20.21
C ASN A 929 -10.31 -17.49 19.53
N PRO A 930 -11.56 -17.49 20.03
CA PRO A 930 -12.63 -18.35 19.52
C PRO A 930 -13.26 -17.85 18.20
N SER A 931 -12.84 -16.71 17.65
CA SER A 931 -13.43 -16.11 16.46
C SER A 931 -13.02 -16.85 15.17
N PRO A 932 -13.96 -17.43 14.41
CA PRO A 932 -13.65 -18.24 13.22
C PRO A 932 -13.11 -17.42 12.04
N ILE A 933 -13.17 -16.08 12.11
CA ILE A 933 -12.67 -15.19 11.06
C ILE A 933 -11.18 -15.39 10.77
N TRP A 934 -10.36 -15.52 11.82
CA TRP A 934 -8.90 -15.55 11.68
C TRP A 934 -8.41 -16.76 10.88
N LYS A 935 -9.03 -17.94 11.07
CA LYS A 935 -8.75 -19.13 10.25
C LYS A 935 -9.25 -18.99 8.81
N LYS A 936 -10.45 -18.42 8.58
CA LYS A 936 -10.97 -18.21 7.21
C LYS A 936 -10.07 -17.24 6.42
N VAL A 937 -9.66 -16.13 7.03
CA VAL A 937 -8.78 -15.12 6.41
C VAL A 937 -7.41 -15.74 6.08
N ALA A 938 -6.82 -16.51 7.01
CA ALA A 938 -5.56 -17.20 6.76
C ALA A 938 -5.65 -18.23 5.61
N GLU A 939 -6.73 -19.02 5.54
CA GLU A 939 -6.98 -19.94 4.42
C GLU A 939 -7.17 -19.18 3.10
N GLY A 940 -7.92 -18.07 3.10
CA GLY A 940 -8.09 -17.19 1.94
C GLY A 940 -6.76 -16.69 1.37
N ILE A 941 -5.91 -16.10 2.22
CA ILE A 941 -4.58 -15.59 1.82
C ILE A 941 -3.70 -16.73 1.28
N THR A 942 -3.78 -17.91 1.89
CA THR A 942 -3.03 -19.09 1.44
C THR A 942 -3.50 -19.52 0.05
N VAL A 943 -4.82 -19.63 -0.19
CA VAL A 943 -5.38 -19.97 -1.51
C VAL A 943 -5.04 -18.92 -2.58
N SER A 944 -5.06 -17.62 -2.23
CA SER A 944 -4.60 -16.57 -3.14
C SER A 944 -3.15 -16.80 -3.60
N ALA A 945 -2.26 -17.20 -2.68
CA ALA A 945 -0.88 -17.55 -3.03
C ALA A 945 -0.78 -18.80 -3.93
N MET A 946 -1.64 -19.82 -3.69
CA MET A 946 -1.70 -21.01 -4.56
C MET A 946 -2.03 -20.66 -6.01
N TYR A 947 -2.87 -19.64 -6.24
CA TYR A 947 -3.20 -19.11 -7.56
C TYR A 947 -2.10 -18.24 -8.19
N GLN A 948 -1.13 -17.77 -7.40
CA GLN A 948 0.00 -16.95 -7.85
C GLN A 948 1.26 -17.77 -8.15
N GLN A 949 1.34 -19.03 -7.73
CA GLN A 949 2.47 -19.92 -8.04
C GLN A 949 2.49 -20.38 -9.50
N TRP A 950 3.69 -20.48 -10.07
CA TRP A 950 3.91 -21.12 -11.36
C TRP A 950 3.84 -22.65 -11.26
N SER A 951 3.01 -23.29 -12.09
CA SER A 951 2.88 -24.76 -12.12
C SER A 951 3.93 -25.47 -12.99
N GLU A 952 4.59 -24.74 -13.87
CA GLU A 952 5.52 -25.24 -14.89
C GLU A 952 6.61 -24.21 -15.24
N GLY A 953 7.57 -24.62 -16.10
CA GLY A 953 8.72 -23.80 -16.49
C GLY A 953 9.81 -23.68 -15.41
N ASP A 954 10.82 -22.86 -15.69
CA ASP A 954 12.03 -22.72 -14.85
C ASP A 954 11.74 -22.10 -13.46
N LEU A 955 10.56 -21.50 -13.28
CA LEU A 955 10.11 -20.84 -12.04
C LEU A 955 9.13 -21.70 -11.23
N LYS A 956 8.93 -22.96 -11.61
CA LYS A 956 7.91 -23.85 -11.05
C LYS A 956 7.93 -23.95 -9.52
N GLY A 957 6.76 -23.78 -8.91
CA GLY A 957 6.51 -23.83 -7.47
C GLY A 957 6.87 -22.56 -6.70
N THR A 958 7.57 -21.61 -7.32
CA THR A 958 7.73 -20.25 -6.79
C THR A 958 6.52 -19.38 -7.15
N TYR A 959 6.36 -18.28 -6.43
CA TYR A 959 5.36 -17.23 -6.71
C TYR A 959 6.07 -15.87 -6.86
N PRO A 960 5.50 -14.92 -7.61
CA PRO A 960 6.10 -13.59 -7.81
C PRO A 960 6.11 -12.79 -6.51
N ASP A 961 7.06 -11.87 -6.41
CA ASP A 961 7.07 -10.83 -5.38
C ASP A 961 5.90 -9.86 -5.56
N GLY A 962 5.64 -9.36 -6.79
CA GLY A 962 4.51 -8.46 -7.07
C GLY A 962 3.52 -9.00 -8.12
N PHE A 963 2.21 -8.85 -7.86
CA PHE A 963 1.14 -9.33 -8.74
C PHE A 963 0.42 -8.19 -9.49
N TYR A 964 1.09 -7.69 -10.53
CA TYR A 964 0.72 -6.53 -11.35
C TYR A 964 -0.50 -6.79 -12.26
N GLY A 965 -0.90 -5.77 -13.03
CA GLY A 965 -2.12 -5.79 -13.87
C GLY A 965 -3.43 -5.79 -13.08
N PHE A 966 -3.36 -5.45 -11.79
CA PHE A 966 -4.38 -5.71 -10.77
C PHE A 966 -4.72 -7.22 -10.70
N CYS A 967 -3.76 -8.02 -10.21
CA CYS A 967 -3.90 -9.47 -10.05
C CYS A 967 -4.01 -10.27 -11.36
N THR A 968 -3.18 -9.95 -12.37
CA THR A 968 -3.08 -10.73 -13.62
C THR A 968 -1.65 -11.09 -14.05
N GLU A 969 -0.62 -10.40 -13.54
CA GLU A 969 0.75 -10.55 -14.01
C GLU A 969 1.77 -10.67 -12.86
N GLY A 970 2.33 -11.87 -12.66
CA GLY A 970 3.45 -12.05 -11.74
C GLY A 970 4.74 -11.42 -12.28
N ARG A 971 5.36 -10.52 -11.53
CA ARG A 971 6.64 -9.88 -11.87
C ARG A 971 7.53 -9.70 -10.63
N GLY A 972 8.80 -9.34 -10.85
CA GLY A 972 9.80 -9.13 -9.81
C GLY A 972 10.60 -10.39 -9.46
N PRO A 973 11.25 -10.43 -8.29
CA PRO A 973 11.82 -11.65 -7.72
C PRO A 973 10.78 -12.78 -7.64
N HIS A 974 11.25 -14.03 -7.72
CA HIS A 974 10.39 -15.21 -7.67
C HIS A 974 10.74 -16.05 -6.45
N ILE A 975 9.83 -16.07 -5.47
CA ILE A 975 10.07 -16.41 -4.07
C ILE A 975 9.81 -17.89 -3.81
N ASN A 976 10.66 -18.49 -2.97
CA ASN A 976 10.48 -19.85 -2.47
C ASN A 976 9.14 -20.09 -1.73
N PRO A 977 8.61 -21.33 -1.71
CA PRO A 977 7.29 -21.65 -1.17
C PRO A 977 7.21 -21.86 0.36
N GLU A 978 8.22 -21.51 1.17
CA GLU A 978 8.20 -21.71 2.64
C GLU A 978 6.90 -21.22 3.27
N ASN A 979 6.54 -19.97 2.98
CA ASN A 979 5.33 -19.32 3.45
C ASN A 979 4.01 -20.05 3.11
N ILE A 980 3.96 -20.75 1.97
CA ILE A 980 2.77 -21.49 1.53
C ILE A 980 2.70 -22.83 2.28
N LEU A 981 3.82 -23.56 2.36
CA LEU A 981 3.90 -24.82 3.09
C LEU A 981 3.63 -24.66 4.59
N VAL A 982 4.21 -23.64 5.24
CA VAL A 982 4.00 -23.39 6.67
C VAL A 982 2.52 -23.12 6.96
N ASN A 983 1.87 -22.27 6.16
CA ASN A 983 0.43 -22.02 6.30
C ASN A 983 -0.41 -23.26 6.00
N LEU A 984 -0.10 -24.01 4.94
CA LEU A 984 -0.81 -25.23 4.56
C LEU A 984 -0.76 -26.30 5.67
N PHE A 985 0.43 -26.64 6.15
CA PHE A 985 0.58 -27.64 7.21
C PHE A 985 -0.20 -27.21 8.47
N THR A 986 -0.08 -25.94 8.89
CA THR A 986 -0.81 -25.39 10.04
C THR A 986 -2.33 -25.44 9.86
N LEU A 987 -2.85 -25.12 8.66
CA LEU A 987 -4.29 -25.17 8.36
C LEU A 987 -4.86 -26.59 8.49
N ARG A 988 -4.03 -27.61 8.27
CA ARG A 988 -4.35 -29.04 8.39
C ARG A 988 -3.96 -29.67 9.73
N GLY A 989 -3.51 -28.86 10.71
CA GLY A 989 -3.23 -29.30 12.08
C GLY A 989 -1.80 -29.79 12.34
N VAL A 990 -0.87 -29.56 11.42
CA VAL A 990 0.56 -29.87 11.60
C VAL A 990 1.32 -28.54 11.61
N ASP A 991 1.50 -27.92 12.78
CA ASP A 991 2.30 -26.70 12.86
C ASP A 991 3.80 -27.04 12.79
N PRO A 992 4.61 -26.39 11.94
CA PRO A 992 6.06 -26.55 11.97
C PRO A 992 6.74 -25.88 13.17
N ASP A 993 6.07 -24.97 13.91
CA ASP A 993 6.62 -24.34 15.11
C ASP A 993 6.84 -25.33 16.25
N ILE A 994 7.82 -25.02 17.08
CA ILE A 994 8.15 -25.76 18.29
C ILE A 994 6.93 -25.73 19.21
N SER A 995 6.38 -26.90 19.55
CA SER A 995 5.35 -27.00 20.56
C SER A 995 5.98 -26.72 21.93
N THR A 996 5.35 -25.85 22.72
CA THR A 996 5.85 -25.46 24.04
C THR A 996 4.72 -25.43 25.06
N GLU A 997 4.91 -26.14 26.17
CA GLU A 997 4.07 -26.03 27.37
C GLU A 997 4.82 -25.41 28.55
N ILE A 998 4.10 -24.63 29.38
CA ILE A 998 4.69 -23.77 30.42
C ILE A 998 4.00 -24.00 31.78
N ILE A 999 4.65 -24.80 32.63
CA ILE A 999 4.18 -25.06 33.99
C ILE A 999 4.61 -23.91 34.91
N ARG A 1000 3.63 -23.18 35.46
CA ARG A 1000 3.84 -22.10 36.42
C ARG A 1000 3.94 -22.70 37.85
N ARG A 1001 5.09 -22.57 38.51
CA ARG A 1001 5.34 -23.12 39.87
C ARG A 1001 5.83 -22.05 40.85
N LYS A 1002 5.70 -22.32 42.16
CA LYS A 1002 6.22 -21.43 43.21
C LYS A 1002 7.76 -21.39 43.15
N GLY A 1003 8.31 -20.36 42.51
CA GLY A 1003 9.74 -20.19 42.29
C GLY A 1003 10.20 -20.15 40.82
N GLY A 1004 9.28 -20.26 39.84
CA GLY A 1004 9.62 -20.08 38.42
C GLY A 1004 8.63 -20.74 37.45
N ARG A 1005 9.01 -20.79 36.18
CA ARG A 1005 8.30 -21.55 35.13
C ARG A 1005 9.17 -22.72 34.68
N ILE A 1006 8.59 -23.89 34.44
CA ILE A 1006 9.22 -24.96 33.65
C ILE A 1006 8.74 -24.79 32.21
N HIS A 1007 9.65 -24.80 31.25
CA HIS A 1007 9.33 -24.70 29.82
C HIS A 1007 9.70 -26.03 29.14
N ILE A 1008 8.71 -26.69 28.54
CA ILE A 1008 8.85 -28.02 27.91
C ILE A 1008 8.63 -27.85 26.42
N ASN A 1009 9.58 -28.28 25.59
CA ASN A 1009 9.58 -28.03 24.16
C ASN A 1009 9.81 -29.31 23.35
N SER A 1010 9.07 -29.51 22.26
CA SER A 1010 9.25 -30.64 21.32
C SER A 1010 8.79 -30.26 19.90
N PRO A 1011 9.30 -30.91 18.84
CA PRO A 1011 8.68 -30.92 17.51
C PRO A 1011 7.36 -31.70 17.44
N ALA A 1012 7.03 -32.48 18.49
CA ALA A 1012 5.78 -33.21 18.63
C ALA A 1012 4.68 -32.35 19.25
N GLU A 1013 3.42 -32.71 19.02
CA GLU A 1013 2.29 -32.11 19.72
C GLU A 1013 2.28 -32.56 21.18
N ILE A 1014 2.36 -31.61 22.10
CA ILE A 1014 2.25 -31.86 23.54
C ILE A 1014 0.75 -31.90 23.87
N GLU A 1015 0.18 -33.10 23.95
CA GLU A 1015 -1.27 -33.29 24.20
C GLU A 1015 -1.64 -33.07 25.67
N GLU A 1016 -0.76 -33.44 26.60
CA GLU A 1016 -1.04 -33.40 28.04
C GLU A 1016 0.25 -33.31 28.85
N VAL A 1017 0.21 -32.56 29.95
CA VAL A 1017 1.32 -32.38 30.89
C VAL A 1017 0.81 -32.51 32.33
N GLU A 1018 1.36 -33.46 33.08
CA GLU A 1018 1.09 -33.66 34.51
C GLU A 1018 2.37 -33.36 35.33
N PHE A 1019 2.27 -32.59 36.41
CA PHE A 1019 3.41 -32.36 37.32
C PHE A 1019 2.99 -32.36 38.79
N GLU A 1020 3.40 -33.40 39.52
CA GLU A 1020 3.07 -33.65 40.92
C GLU A 1020 4.25 -34.37 41.60
N ASP A 1021 4.54 -34.06 42.87
CA ASP A 1021 5.53 -34.75 43.73
C ASP A 1021 6.89 -35.11 43.11
N GLY A 1022 7.42 -34.26 42.22
CA GLY A 1022 8.73 -34.48 41.58
C GLY A 1022 8.69 -35.47 40.41
N LEU A 1023 7.50 -35.80 39.90
CA LEU A 1023 7.25 -36.47 38.63
C LEU A 1023 6.65 -35.47 37.64
N LEU A 1024 7.30 -35.31 36.48
CA LEU A 1024 6.74 -34.67 35.30
C LEU A 1024 6.40 -35.75 34.27
N LYS A 1025 5.14 -35.80 33.80
CA LYS A 1025 4.76 -36.57 32.62
C LYS A 1025 4.43 -35.62 31.48
N VAL A 1026 4.79 -36.04 30.26
CA VAL A 1026 4.50 -35.34 29.02
C VAL A 1026 3.99 -36.36 28.01
N LYS A 1027 2.77 -36.17 27.49
CA LYS A 1027 2.25 -36.98 26.38
C LYS A 1027 2.55 -36.26 25.07
N LEU A 1028 3.32 -36.94 24.22
CA LEU A 1028 3.82 -36.43 22.96
C LEU A 1028 3.20 -37.23 21.82
N ASN A 1029 2.45 -36.56 20.95
CA ASN A 1029 1.91 -37.13 19.73
C ASN A 1029 2.75 -36.66 18.54
N PHE A 1030 3.37 -37.61 17.86
CA PHE A 1030 4.22 -37.38 16.70
C PHE A 1030 3.99 -38.44 15.63
N VAL A 1031 4.77 -38.38 14.56
CA VAL A 1031 4.72 -39.40 13.52
C VAL A 1031 5.55 -40.64 13.91
N GLU A 1032 5.05 -41.82 13.54
CA GLU A 1032 5.75 -43.10 13.75
C GLU A 1032 7.08 -43.19 12.97
N ASP A 1033 8.07 -43.86 13.57
CA ASP A 1033 9.44 -44.06 13.09
C ASP A 1033 10.25 -42.76 12.84
N ALA A 1034 10.04 -41.73 13.67
CA ALA A 1034 10.78 -40.47 13.65
C ALA A 1034 11.55 -40.17 14.96
N PRO A 1035 12.69 -39.45 14.90
CA PRO A 1035 13.35 -38.88 16.07
C PRO A 1035 12.61 -37.62 16.55
N ASP A 1036 12.67 -37.36 17.84
CA ASP A 1036 12.09 -36.21 18.51
C ASP A 1036 13.14 -35.66 19.49
N HIS A 1037 13.43 -34.36 19.43
CA HIS A 1037 14.43 -33.72 20.29
C HIS A 1037 13.72 -32.75 21.23
N ILE A 1038 13.60 -33.17 22.49
CA ILE A 1038 12.87 -32.49 23.54
C ILE A 1038 13.84 -31.61 24.33
N ALA A 1039 13.44 -30.38 24.68
CA ALA A 1039 14.20 -29.51 25.58
C ALA A 1039 13.33 -29.01 26.74
N LEU A 1040 13.76 -29.29 27.97
CA LEU A 1040 13.17 -28.77 29.21
C LEU A 1040 14.11 -27.72 29.81
N PHE A 1041 13.62 -26.53 30.11
CA PHE A 1041 14.39 -25.44 30.75
C PHE A 1041 13.86 -25.12 32.15
N ASN A 1042 14.73 -24.46 32.95
CA ASN A 1042 14.46 -24.08 34.34
C ASN A 1042 14.11 -25.28 35.24
N VAL A 1043 14.77 -26.41 34.98
CA VAL A 1043 14.70 -27.66 35.75
C VAL A 1043 16.06 -28.02 36.34
N ASP A 1044 16.09 -28.79 37.42
CA ASP A 1044 17.32 -29.35 37.97
C ASP A 1044 17.62 -30.72 37.31
N GLU A 1045 18.76 -31.34 37.62
CA GLU A 1045 19.22 -32.59 36.99
C GLU A 1045 18.26 -33.76 37.33
N PRO A 1046 17.56 -34.38 36.35
CA PRO A 1046 16.61 -35.46 36.62
C PRO A 1046 17.34 -36.74 37.02
N THR A 1047 16.77 -37.49 37.96
CA THR A 1047 17.34 -38.75 38.44
C THR A 1047 17.13 -39.89 37.44
N ILE A 1048 15.95 -39.90 36.79
CA ILE A 1048 15.53 -40.92 35.83
C ILE A 1048 14.67 -40.24 34.74
N ILE A 1049 14.86 -40.62 33.48
CA ILE A 1049 13.94 -40.34 32.38
C ILE A 1049 13.43 -41.67 31.81
N LEU A 1050 12.11 -41.80 31.63
CA LEU A 1050 11.46 -42.95 31.01
C LEU A 1050 10.66 -42.51 29.78
N ALA A 1051 10.46 -43.41 28.82
CA ALA A 1051 9.44 -43.28 27.78
C ALA A 1051 8.69 -44.61 27.63
N ASP A 1052 7.36 -44.60 27.75
CA ASP A 1052 6.52 -45.79 27.89
C ASP A 1052 7.01 -46.76 28.98
N GLY A 1053 7.54 -46.23 30.09
CA GLY A 1053 8.18 -47.00 31.17
C GLY A 1053 9.57 -47.58 30.84
N GLY A 1054 10.07 -47.43 29.61
CA GLY A 1054 11.42 -47.82 29.20
C GLY A 1054 12.47 -46.75 29.55
N PHE A 1055 13.60 -47.15 30.12
CA PHE A 1055 14.66 -46.23 30.55
C PHE A 1055 15.40 -45.56 29.39
N ILE A 1056 15.50 -44.22 29.42
CA ILE A 1056 16.31 -43.43 28.49
C ILE A 1056 17.68 -43.12 29.14
N PRO A 1057 18.81 -43.51 28.53
CA PRO A 1057 20.11 -43.40 29.16
C PRO A 1057 20.68 -41.97 29.14
N GLU A 1058 21.34 -41.58 30.23
CA GLU A 1058 22.30 -40.47 30.24
C GLU A 1058 23.44 -40.81 29.27
N VAL A 1059 23.84 -39.85 28.42
CA VAL A 1059 24.92 -40.01 27.44
C VAL A 1059 25.90 -38.84 27.53
N SER A 1060 27.13 -39.02 27.06
CA SER A 1060 28.09 -37.90 26.93
C SER A 1060 27.81 -37.01 25.71
N ARG A 1061 26.98 -37.49 24.76
CA ARG A 1061 26.61 -36.80 23.53
C ARG A 1061 25.32 -37.40 22.95
N ILE A 1062 24.40 -36.55 22.49
CA ILE A 1062 23.11 -36.98 21.89
C ILE A 1062 23.27 -37.42 20.42
N GLU A 1063 24.16 -36.78 19.68
CA GLU A 1063 24.35 -37.08 18.26
C GLU A 1063 24.96 -38.48 18.08
N GLY A 1064 24.27 -39.32 17.29
CA GLY A 1064 24.69 -40.69 16.99
C GLY A 1064 24.05 -41.78 17.84
N VAL A 1065 23.39 -41.46 18.97
CA VAL A 1065 22.55 -42.43 19.69
C VAL A 1065 21.11 -42.43 19.17
N LYS A 1066 20.39 -43.56 19.25
CA LYS A 1066 18.97 -43.64 18.85
C LYS A 1066 18.04 -42.97 19.87
N GLN A 1067 18.35 -43.12 21.16
CA GLN A 1067 17.66 -42.46 22.28
C GLN A 1067 18.70 -42.16 23.37
N GLY A 1068 18.55 -41.05 24.10
CA GLY A 1068 19.44 -40.66 25.19
C GLY A 1068 19.27 -39.19 25.61
N TRP A 1069 19.81 -38.79 26.76
CA TRP A 1069 19.70 -37.42 27.30
C TRP A 1069 21.00 -36.87 27.89
N ILE A 1070 21.09 -35.54 27.95
CA ILE A 1070 22.14 -34.77 28.65
C ILE A 1070 21.50 -33.66 29.50
N TYR A 1071 22.20 -33.20 30.54
CA TYR A 1071 21.84 -32.01 31.31
C TYR A 1071 22.91 -30.93 31.19
N ASP A 1072 22.48 -29.72 30.85
CA ASP A 1072 23.30 -28.52 30.86
C ASP A 1072 23.13 -27.79 32.21
N ARG A 1073 24.22 -27.75 32.98
CA ARG A 1073 24.25 -27.14 34.32
C ARG A 1073 24.32 -25.61 34.32
N GLU A 1074 24.72 -25.01 33.21
CA GLU A 1074 24.77 -23.54 33.06
C GLU A 1074 23.40 -23.00 32.65
N GLU A 1075 22.74 -23.68 31.73
CA GLU A 1075 21.41 -23.33 31.21
C GLU A 1075 20.23 -23.91 32.03
N LYS A 1076 20.51 -24.76 33.04
CA LYS A 1076 19.51 -25.55 33.78
C LYS A 1076 18.52 -26.26 32.84
N ALA A 1077 19.08 -26.94 31.84
CA ALA A 1077 18.34 -27.48 30.71
C ALA A 1077 18.60 -28.97 30.50
N VAL A 1078 17.52 -29.76 30.38
CA VAL A 1078 17.60 -31.17 29.95
C VAL A 1078 17.31 -31.23 28.46
N TYR A 1079 18.22 -31.83 27.70
CA TYR A 1079 18.01 -32.16 26.29
C TYR A 1079 17.84 -33.67 26.17
N VAL A 1080 16.79 -34.12 25.47
CA VAL A 1080 16.49 -35.54 25.26
C VAL A 1080 16.36 -35.79 23.76
N ARG A 1081 16.93 -36.88 23.26
CA ARG A 1081 16.55 -37.49 21.99
C ARG A 1081 15.67 -38.70 22.27
N LEU A 1082 14.44 -38.63 21.81
CA LEU A 1082 13.47 -39.72 21.76
C LEU A 1082 13.41 -40.28 20.33
N TYR A 1083 12.78 -41.43 20.17
CA TYR A 1083 12.45 -42.01 18.87
C TYR A 1083 11.09 -42.67 18.97
N HIS A 1084 10.13 -42.17 18.20
CA HIS A 1084 8.74 -42.61 18.21
C HIS A 1084 8.58 -43.94 17.47
N ARG A 1085 8.16 -44.99 18.18
CA ARG A 1085 7.81 -46.31 17.61
C ARG A 1085 6.30 -46.55 17.46
N LYS A 1086 5.53 -45.50 17.75
CA LYS A 1086 4.08 -45.35 17.67
C LYS A 1086 3.81 -43.83 17.78
N PRO A 1087 2.67 -43.31 17.33
CA PRO A 1087 2.43 -41.87 17.34
C PRO A 1087 2.45 -41.22 18.73
N LEU A 1088 1.69 -41.78 19.68
CA LEU A 1088 1.56 -41.24 21.03
C LEU A 1088 2.54 -41.94 21.99
N ILE A 1089 3.42 -41.21 22.67
CA ILE A 1089 4.32 -41.70 23.72
C ILE A 1089 4.16 -40.87 25.00
N GLU A 1090 4.17 -41.53 26.16
CA GLU A 1090 4.27 -40.86 27.46
C GLU A 1090 5.73 -40.85 27.93
N VAL A 1091 6.27 -39.66 28.21
CA VAL A 1091 7.64 -39.43 28.70
C VAL A 1091 7.57 -38.99 30.15
N GLU A 1092 8.32 -39.65 31.04
CA GLU A 1092 8.43 -39.30 32.45
C GLU A 1092 9.81 -38.73 32.78
N PHE A 1093 9.85 -37.65 33.56
CA PHE A 1093 11.06 -37.12 34.19
C PHE A 1093 10.86 -37.16 35.71
N ARG A 1094 11.80 -37.80 36.43
CA ARG A 1094 11.67 -38.04 37.89
C ARG A 1094 12.84 -37.42 38.65
N TRP A 1095 12.54 -36.59 39.63
CA TRP A 1095 13.48 -36.02 40.60
C TRP A 1095 13.23 -36.66 41.97
N ILE A 1096 13.91 -37.77 42.25
CA ILE A 1096 13.67 -38.57 43.46
C ILE A 1096 14.59 -38.07 44.58
N GLU A 1097 14.02 -37.68 45.74
CA GLU A 1097 14.83 -37.37 46.91
C GLU A 1097 15.63 -38.61 47.35
N ALA A 1098 16.95 -38.43 47.47
CA ALA A 1098 17.86 -39.51 47.81
C ALA A 1098 17.81 -39.87 49.31
N SER A 1099 16.78 -40.59 49.74
CA SER A 1099 16.90 -41.46 50.92
C SER A 1099 18.09 -42.39 50.69
N GLY A 1100 19.05 -42.38 51.62
CA GLY A 1100 20.48 -42.49 51.28
C GLY A 1100 21.02 -43.85 50.85
N GLU A 1101 20.72 -44.30 49.63
CA GLU A 1101 21.52 -45.32 48.92
C GLU A 1101 21.59 -44.99 47.42
N LYS A 1102 22.81 -44.92 46.86
CA LYS A 1102 23.01 -44.67 45.42
C LYS A 1102 22.73 -45.95 44.62
N PRO A 1103 21.84 -45.94 43.61
CA PRO A 1103 21.69 -47.06 42.69
C PRO A 1103 23.03 -47.38 42.01
N THR A 1104 23.51 -48.61 42.16
CA THR A 1104 24.78 -49.04 41.56
C THR A 1104 24.65 -49.15 40.05
N ARG A 1105 25.49 -48.40 39.30
CA ARG A 1105 25.58 -48.44 37.83
C ARG A 1105 25.66 -49.89 37.31
N PRO A 1106 24.75 -50.33 36.43
CA PRO A 1106 24.91 -51.59 35.72
C PRO A 1106 26.12 -51.52 34.78
N ILE A 1107 27.19 -52.22 35.12
CA ILE A 1107 28.32 -52.41 34.19
C ILE A 1107 27.89 -53.42 33.13
N LEU A 1108 27.75 -52.98 31.88
CA LEU A 1108 27.46 -53.88 30.75
C LEU A 1108 28.65 -54.80 30.47
N SER A 1109 28.66 -55.97 31.10
CA SER A 1109 29.58 -57.06 30.79
C SER A 1109 29.30 -57.61 29.39
N LYS A 1110 30.35 -57.76 28.57
CA LYS A 1110 30.27 -58.30 27.21
C LYS A 1110 29.69 -59.72 27.20
N GLY A 1111 28.61 -59.94 26.45
CA GLY A 1111 28.23 -61.27 25.98
C GLY A 1111 26.73 -61.53 25.86
N PHE A 1112 26.18 -61.32 24.66
CA PHE A 1112 25.66 -62.44 23.86
C PHE A 1112 25.51 -62.04 22.39
N ILE A 1113 25.78 -62.96 21.47
CA ILE A 1113 25.53 -62.84 20.03
C ILE A 1113 24.67 -64.04 19.62
N SER A 1114 23.88 -63.87 18.56
CA SER A 1114 23.04 -64.87 17.87
C SER A 1114 21.73 -65.30 18.55
N SER A 1115 20.63 -64.92 17.90
CA SER A 1115 19.75 -65.89 17.23
C SER A 1115 19.03 -65.18 16.07
N LEU A 1116 18.98 -65.81 14.89
CA LEU A 1116 18.46 -65.21 13.65
C LEU A 1116 17.03 -65.68 13.31
N THR A 1117 16.32 -64.85 12.53
CA THR A 1117 15.19 -65.17 11.64
C THR A 1117 13.88 -65.76 12.20
N GLY A 1118 12.78 -65.09 11.85
CA GLY A 1118 11.40 -65.60 11.87
C GLY A 1118 10.52 -64.69 10.98
N SER A 1119 9.60 -65.23 10.19
CA SER A 1119 9.05 -64.54 9.02
C SER A 1119 7.53 -64.25 9.06
N MET A 1120 7.18 -63.04 8.61
CA MET A 1120 6.00 -62.69 7.78
C MET A 1120 4.53 -62.98 8.23
N LEU A 1121 3.69 -61.99 7.86
CA LEU A 1121 2.31 -62.08 7.34
C LEU A 1121 1.09 -62.11 8.29
N ARG A 1122 0.28 -61.04 8.12
CA ARG A 1122 -1.19 -60.91 8.30
C ARG A 1122 -1.77 -60.84 9.72
N ARG A 1123 -2.12 -59.61 10.14
CA ARG A 1123 -3.49 -59.07 9.95
C ARG A 1123 -3.53 -57.55 10.22
N SER A 1124 -4.17 -56.81 9.32
CA SER A 1124 -4.42 -55.36 9.44
C SER A 1124 -5.92 -55.09 9.54
N TYR A 1125 -6.34 -54.05 10.27
CA TYR A 1125 -7.17 -52.92 9.80
C TYR A 1125 -7.77 -52.10 10.95
N LYS A 1126 -8.00 -50.80 10.70
CA LYS A 1126 -8.44 -49.71 11.62
C LYS A 1126 -7.41 -49.35 12.70
N VAL A 1127 -7.14 -48.08 13.01
CA VAL A 1127 -7.73 -46.79 12.53
C VAL A 1127 -6.62 -45.84 12.06
N LEU A 1128 -6.78 -45.28 10.85
CA LEU A 1128 -6.22 -44.02 10.35
C LEU A 1128 -6.87 -43.79 8.97
N ARG A 1129 -7.95 -42.99 8.87
CA ARG A 1129 -8.70 -42.87 7.60
C ARG A 1129 -9.54 -41.61 7.38
N ASP A 1130 -9.38 -40.57 8.19
CA ASP A 1130 -10.21 -39.36 8.14
C ASP A 1130 -9.42 -38.07 7.80
N ILE A 1131 -8.17 -38.21 7.34
CA ILE A 1131 -7.41 -37.14 6.64
C ILE A 1131 -7.18 -37.62 5.20
N GLY A 1132 -7.57 -36.81 4.22
CA GLY A 1132 -7.88 -37.25 2.86
C GLY A 1132 -6.76 -37.12 1.84
N PHE A 1133 -5.82 -38.07 1.82
CA PHE A 1133 -4.85 -38.24 0.71
C PHE A 1133 -4.99 -39.58 0.00
N ARG A 1134 -4.66 -39.64 -1.30
CA ARG A 1134 -4.88 -40.81 -2.17
C ARG A 1134 -3.65 -41.19 -2.98
N ARG A 1135 -2.66 -41.76 -2.30
CA ARG A 1135 -1.56 -42.44 -2.98
C ARG A 1135 -2.09 -43.55 -3.90
N PHE A 1136 -1.70 -43.48 -5.18
CA PHE A 1136 -2.00 -44.49 -6.21
C PHE A 1136 -0.72 -45.22 -6.63
N GLU A 1137 -0.84 -46.51 -6.95
CA GLU A 1137 0.29 -47.33 -7.41
C GLU A 1137 0.67 -47.00 -8.87
N GLY A 1138 1.94 -46.68 -9.10
CA GLY A 1138 2.47 -46.42 -10.44
C GLY A 1138 2.53 -47.69 -11.30
N ARG A 1139 1.84 -47.69 -12.44
CA ARG A 1139 2.01 -48.74 -13.47
C ARG A 1139 3.19 -48.44 -14.38
N LYS A 1140 4.19 -49.33 -14.40
CA LYS A 1140 5.28 -49.30 -15.37
C LYS A 1140 4.76 -49.47 -16.79
N ALA A 1141 5.22 -48.62 -17.71
CA ALA A 1141 5.18 -48.84 -19.15
C ALA A 1141 6.57 -48.56 -19.71
N SER A 1142 7.19 -49.55 -20.35
CA SER A 1142 8.56 -49.46 -20.87
C SER A 1142 8.60 -49.70 -22.37
N ALA A 1143 8.91 -48.62 -23.09
CA ALA A 1143 9.52 -48.53 -24.43
C ALA A 1143 9.23 -49.61 -25.49
N LEU A 1144 8.73 -49.17 -26.64
CA LEU A 1144 9.18 -49.66 -27.94
C LEU A 1144 9.13 -48.54 -28.99
N LEU A 1145 10.31 -48.16 -29.49
CA LEU A 1145 10.53 -47.38 -30.72
C LEU A 1145 10.39 -48.34 -31.93
N SER A 1146 10.20 -47.95 -33.19
CA SER A 1146 10.32 -46.65 -33.89
C SER A 1146 9.55 -46.66 -35.23
N HIS A 1147 9.16 -45.49 -35.74
CA HIS A 1147 8.94 -45.18 -37.18
C HIS A 1147 7.75 -45.89 -37.91
N SER A 1148 7.13 -45.33 -38.95
CA SER A 1148 7.02 -43.91 -39.39
C SER A 1148 5.87 -43.73 -40.42
N HIS A 1149 5.59 -42.46 -40.77
CA HIS A 1149 5.03 -41.99 -42.06
C HIS A 1149 3.50 -42.01 -42.36
N ARG A 1150 3.06 -40.88 -42.93
CA ARG A 1150 1.92 -40.63 -43.86
C ARG A 1150 0.44 -40.71 -43.38
N ARG A 1151 -0.06 -39.54 -42.95
CA ARG A 1151 -1.09 -38.69 -43.64
C ARG A 1151 -1.77 -39.26 -44.93
N PRO A 1152 -3.00 -38.80 -45.33
CA PRO A 1152 -3.94 -37.87 -44.65
C PRO A 1152 -5.46 -38.12 -44.89
N LYS A 1153 -6.29 -37.13 -44.46
CA LYS A 1153 -7.64 -36.74 -44.94
C LYS A 1153 -8.86 -37.59 -44.53
N GLY A 1154 -9.86 -36.87 -43.98
CA GLY A 1154 -11.24 -37.30 -43.80
C GLY A 1154 -12.02 -36.26 -43.00
N LYS A 1155 -12.94 -35.53 -43.63
CA LYS A 1155 -14.02 -34.78 -42.95
C LYS A 1155 -15.20 -35.76 -42.69
N ASP A 1156 -16.24 -35.51 -41.90
CA ASP A 1156 -17.13 -34.33 -41.93
C ASP A 1156 -18.03 -34.13 -40.69
N GLU A 1157 -18.59 -32.92 -40.68
CA GLU A 1157 -19.81 -32.36 -40.06
C GLU A 1157 -20.66 -33.10 -38.97
N ARG A 1158 -20.91 -32.33 -37.89
CA ARG A 1158 -22.23 -31.90 -37.34
C ARG A 1158 -23.40 -32.91 -37.24
N GLY A 1159 -23.94 -33.07 -36.03
CA GLY A 1159 -25.31 -33.59 -35.81
C GLY A 1159 -25.90 -33.22 -34.44
N LYS A 1160 -26.89 -32.30 -34.40
CA LYS A 1160 -27.64 -31.91 -33.18
C LYS A 1160 -28.73 -32.94 -32.82
N ARG A 1161 -29.29 -32.79 -31.59
CA ARG A 1161 -30.63 -33.23 -31.08
C ARG A 1161 -30.66 -34.53 -30.24
N GLU A 1162 -31.55 -34.70 -29.24
CA GLU A 1162 -32.34 -33.74 -28.44
C GLU A 1162 -32.79 -34.34 -27.08
N ARG A 1163 -33.25 -33.45 -26.17
CA ARG A 1163 -34.27 -33.64 -25.09
C ARG A 1163 -34.16 -34.77 -24.05
N ARG A 1164 -34.15 -34.33 -22.78
CA ARG A 1164 -34.59 -35.07 -21.58
C ARG A 1164 -36.08 -35.44 -21.61
N SER A 1165 -36.46 -36.56 -20.98
CA SER A 1165 -37.86 -36.88 -20.61
C SER A 1165 -37.99 -37.62 -19.25
N ARG A 1166 -37.78 -36.86 -18.17
CA ARG A 1166 -38.57 -36.76 -16.90
C ARG A 1166 -39.39 -37.96 -16.35
N LEU A 1167 -39.47 -38.03 -15.00
CA LEU A 1167 -40.36 -38.86 -14.11
C LEU A 1167 -39.95 -40.36 -14.05
N ARG A 1168 -40.16 -41.16 -12.97
CA ARG A 1168 -40.79 -41.09 -11.60
C ARG A 1168 -40.15 -42.25 -10.77
N LEU A 1169 -40.16 -42.43 -9.43
CA LEU A 1169 -40.55 -41.68 -8.19
C LEU A 1169 -40.01 -42.47 -6.95
N ILE A 1170 -40.46 -42.14 -5.72
CA ILE A 1170 -40.59 -43.02 -4.51
C ILE A 1170 -39.37 -43.15 -3.54
N THR A 1171 -39.31 -42.15 -2.64
CA THR A 1171 -39.24 -42.22 -1.15
C THR A 1171 -38.05 -42.79 -0.34
N ARG A 1172 -37.57 -41.88 0.56
CA ARG A 1172 -37.44 -41.98 2.04
C ARG A 1172 -36.20 -42.65 2.69
N ARG A 1173 -35.49 -41.77 3.41
CA ARG A 1173 -35.00 -41.91 4.81
C ARG A 1173 -34.15 -43.16 5.15
N ARG A 1174 -32.88 -42.92 5.43
CA ARG A 1174 -32.55 -42.31 6.73
C ARG A 1174 -31.60 -41.13 6.55
#